data_AF-A0A819HFD1-F1
#
_entry.id   AF-A0A819HFD1-F1
#
_cell.length_a   1.000
_cell.length_b   1.000
_cell.length_c   1.000
_cell.angle_alpha   90.00
_cell.angle_beta   90.00
_cell.angle_gamma   90.00
#
_symmetry.space_group_name_H-M   'P 1'
#
loop_
_entity.id
_entity.type
_entity.pdbx_description
1 polymer ?
#
loop_
_entity_poly.entity_id
_entity_poly.type
_entity_poly.pdbx_seq_one_letter_code
_entity_poly.pdbx_strand_id
1 'polypeptide(L)'
;MVSITMLDKTLSDLRREIIDLQQTNISPNYDTNKLYSIINISRDSLKETEKFQQQILNQLQQFENSLADINQILRNNIEQKLQLQHQQQSSDDIEIRAKLMALNAEALECRAVAVQLQQEARMVLSKAAEIEKLANDELDQQKLEMKEKQQEKERNRAAELERRVKLEEERQRLKELQQQQERILAMTKIPLHEDEYTNWSIREFMYNDQNPPCIIRTSPNDLSMPIDITYIDIAETEHLLDNQEELISTPLRVKFNSVESKQQLIILAIPYIIKRSLHRENIIKIRQSNGLWLSTETNESSFDSYKDKHFVECKLNKSSICAVVSRLKRDTIFIENQTSDRYVSSADPRFTLQWPENVSKNNFYIRTCIQPVDLPTFTQFCQRFIHECRGLLAVGPIIELNYDDINLLKPIQFTLPILVQPKKKTLPSKTTQMSMDAGSTTQESQQDIIAQQQQLIFKSMLGENLSNERLILLYSNSNENIWHIDTDIRLIDSKLHDIITTDIQYLHSRMIVVRYDKQLMSLKQLQTTLSLFEQTLNQRSATLILRHRSLIPNEICLTCCSTQRIDTIDNDIKKENYTNNDEQIKEIILQEGQLLELRFRGNVLPINNNNQQSATPFAFNTNFPFFFETNISEIDKYCQHLSSCYYGYIQIYSKRKHYQNVLKDIDKKKQQIDTVKQESSHENESCLAEILVSLPKVSKEVRIPIEKTLSTFTGEGILTSSLFRDMAASLVGDEWRWLASCLGMTNIRIEAIEHDYHNDAPYYMLLTWFKRVPRSSDKL
;
A
#
# COMPACT_ATOMS: atom_id res chain seq x y z
N MET A 1 34.00 11.34 -38.91
CA MET A 1 33.80 11.13 -37.46
C MET A 1 32.34 10.91 -37.08
N VAL A 2 31.36 11.64 -37.61
CA VAL A 2 29.92 11.45 -37.26
C VAL A 2 29.34 10.09 -37.74
N SER A 3 29.85 9.54 -38.84
CA SER A 3 29.35 8.25 -39.40
C SER A 3 29.85 7.01 -38.66
N ILE A 4 31.00 7.10 -37.97
CA ILE A 4 31.61 5.96 -37.25
C ILE A 4 30.88 5.71 -35.92
N THR A 5 30.48 6.78 -35.23
CA THR A 5 29.69 6.71 -33.98
C THR A 5 28.26 6.20 -34.17
N MET A 6 27.70 6.29 -35.38
CA MET A 6 26.39 5.70 -35.69
C MET A 6 26.47 4.19 -35.85
N LEU A 7 27.54 3.69 -36.48
CA LEU A 7 27.74 2.27 -36.78
C LEU A 7 28.08 1.46 -35.52
N ASP A 8 28.87 2.02 -34.59
CA ASP A 8 29.14 1.39 -33.29
C ASP A 8 27.88 1.28 -32.43
N LYS A 9 27.00 2.30 -32.50
CA LYS A 9 25.76 2.31 -31.74
C LYS A 9 24.78 1.27 -32.28
N THR A 10 24.61 1.17 -33.60
CA THR A 10 23.72 0.18 -34.22
C THR A 10 24.24 -1.25 -34.08
N LEU A 11 25.56 -1.47 -34.13
CA LEU A 11 26.17 -2.78 -33.83
C LEU A 11 26.03 -3.17 -32.36
N SER A 12 26.19 -2.22 -31.43
CA SER A 12 25.98 -2.46 -30.00
C SER A 12 24.52 -2.78 -29.68
N ASP A 13 23.57 -2.10 -30.34
CA ASP A 13 22.14 -2.32 -30.15
C ASP A 13 21.70 -3.68 -30.73
N LEU A 14 22.18 -4.07 -31.91
CA LEU A 14 21.96 -5.40 -32.50
C LEU A 14 22.55 -6.53 -31.64
N ARG A 15 23.75 -6.33 -31.07
CA ARG A 15 24.39 -7.32 -30.21
C ARG A 15 23.64 -7.51 -28.89
N ARG A 16 23.09 -6.43 -28.30
CA ARG A 16 22.20 -6.52 -27.14
C ARG A 16 20.95 -7.34 -27.46
N GLU A 17 20.33 -7.11 -28.61
CA GLU A 17 19.08 -7.79 -28.98
C GLU A 17 19.30 -9.28 -29.32
N ILE A 18 20.46 -9.65 -29.89
CA ILE A 18 20.86 -11.05 -30.10
C ILE A 18 21.18 -11.77 -28.78
N ILE A 19 21.76 -11.07 -27.81
CA ILE A 19 22.00 -11.63 -26.47
C ILE A 19 20.67 -11.88 -25.75
N ASP A 20 19.69 -10.99 -25.88
CA ASP A 20 18.35 -11.19 -25.34
C ASP A 20 17.64 -12.40 -26.00
N LEU A 21 17.82 -12.59 -27.31
CA LEU A 21 17.32 -13.75 -28.05
C LEU A 21 17.92 -15.09 -27.58
N GLN A 22 19.21 -15.11 -27.24
CA GLN A 22 19.89 -16.31 -26.74
C GLN A 22 19.54 -16.65 -25.29
N GLN A 23 19.05 -15.67 -24.51
CA GLN A 23 18.64 -15.86 -23.12
C GLN A 23 17.22 -16.42 -22.97
N THR A 24 16.36 -16.21 -23.97
CA THR A 24 15.05 -16.86 -24.04
C THR A 24 15.19 -18.23 -24.68
N ASN A 25 15.13 -19.30 -23.87
CA ASN A 25 15.03 -20.67 -24.39
C ASN A 25 13.92 -20.76 -25.44
N ILE A 26 14.25 -21.36 -26.58
CA ILE A 26 13.42 -21.53 -27.76
C ILE A 26 12.04 -22.08 -27.38
N SER A 27 11.03 -21.21 -27.37
CA SER A 27 9.62 -21.58 -27.49
C SER A 27 9.26 -21.61 -28.97
N PRO A 28 8.50 -22.59 -29.48
CA PRO A 28 8.32 -22.85 -30.91
C PRO A 28 7.43 -21.82 -31.64
N ASN A 29 7.17 -20.66 -31.05
CA ASN A 29 6.33 -19.61 -31.64
C ASN A 29 6.99 -18.22 -31.49
N TYR A 30 8.24 -18.12 -31.94
CA TYR A 30 8.97 -16.85 -31.96
C TYR A 30 8.53 -15.99 -33.15
N ASP A 31 8.17 -14.73 -32.89
CA ASP A 31 7.61 -13.79 -33.86
C ASP A 31 8.59 -13.58 -35.04
N THR A 32 8.29 -14.20 -36.18
CA THR A 32 9.13 -14.23 -37.39
C THR A 32 9.42 -12.83 -37.91
N ASN A 33 8.57 -11.84 -37.59
CA ASN A 33 8.75 -10.44 -37.97
C ASN A 33 9.91 -9.77 -37.26
N LYS A 34 10.18 -10.10 -35.99
CA LYS A 34 11.34 -9.57 -35.24
C LYS A 34 12.66 -10.17 -35.74
N LEU A 35 12.65 -11.45 -36.09
CA LEU A 35 13.79 -12.08 -36.76
C LEU A 35 14.06 -11.44 -38.12
N TYR A 36 13.00 -11.12 -38.87
CA TYR A 36 13.11 -10.43 -40.15
C TYR A 36 13.67 -9.00 -40.01
N SER A 37 13.28 -8.25 -38.98
CA SER A 37 13.84 -6.92 -38.73
C SER A 37 15.32 -6.99 -38.35
N ILE A 38 15.71 -7.94 -37.51
CA ILE A 38 17.12 -8.12 -37.10
C ILE A 38 17.99 -8.55 -38.30
N ILE A 39 17.49 -9.44 -39.15
CA ILE A 39 18.18 -9.85 -40.38
C ILE A 39 18.33 -8.67 -41.34
N ASN A 40 17.32 -7.81 -41.46
CA ASN A 40 17.39 -6.64 -42.34
C ASN A 40 18.37 -5.59 -41.82
N ILE A 41 18.35 -5.28 -40.51
CA ILE A 41 19.31 -4.33 -39.91
C ILE A 41 20.75 -4.87 -40.03
N SER A 42 20.94 -6.17 -39.84
CA SER A 42 22.24 -6.83 -40.02
C SER A 42 22.71 -6.77 -41.47
N ARG A 43 21.81 -7.01 -42.44
CA ARG A 43 22.09 -6.93 -43.88
C ARG A 43 22.45 -5.51 -44.31
N ASP A 44 21.75 -4.50 -43.79
CA ASP A 44 22.00 -3.11 -44.14
C ASP A 44 23.31 -2.60 -43.52
N SER A 45 23.65 -3.03 -42.30
CA SER A 45 24.95 -2.77 -41.69
C SER A 45 26.09 -3.41 -42.49
N LEU A 46 25.89 -4.64 -42.99
CA LEU A 46 26.88 -5.34 -43.83
C LEU A 46 27.11 -4.60 -45.15
N LYS A 47 26.05 -4.11 -45.79
CA LYS A 47 26.16 -3.27 -46.99
C LYS A 47 26.90 -1.96 -46.74
N GLU A 48 26.70 -1.34 -45.58
CA GLU A 48 27.46 -0.13 -45.22
C GLU A 48 28.94 -0.43 -45.03
N THR A 49 29.29 -1.56 -44.42
CA THR A 49 30.71 -1.98 -44.30
C THR A 49 31.34 -2.31 -45.65
N GLU A 50 30.61 -2.98 -46.56
CA GLU A 50 31.06 -3.24 -47.94
C GLU A 50 31.26 -1.93 -48.71
N LYS A 51 30.35 -0.96 -48.56
CA LYS A 51 30.47 0.36 -49.19
C LYS A 51 31.69 1.12 -48.68
N PHE A 52 31.98 1.03 -47.38
CA PHE A 52 33.17 1.65 -46.80
C PHE A 52 34.46 0.98 -47.29
N GLN A 53 34.50 -0.36 -47.37
CA GLN A 53 35.62 -1.10 -47.94
C GLN A 53 35.84 -0.73 -49.42
N GLN A 54 34.78 -0.61 -50.22
CA GLN A 54 34.85 -0.14 -51.60
C GLN A 54 35.36 1.30 -51.71
N GLN A 55 34.99 2.19 -50.78
CA GLN A 55 35.52 3.55 -50.75
C GLN A 55 37.03 3.59 -50.50
N ILE A 56 37.55 2.77 -49.57
CA ILE A 56 38.99 2.66 -49.32
C ILE A 56 39.71 2.10 -50.55
N LEU A 57 39.16 1.07 -51.19
CA LEU A 57 39.72 0.48 -52.40
C LEU A 57 39.80 1.50 -53.56
N ASN A 58 38.74 2.29 -53.75
CA ASN A 58 38.72 3.36 -54.74
C ASN A 58 39.76 4.46 -54.45
N GLN A 59 39.96 4.82 -53.18
CA GLN A 59 40.98 5.79 -52.79
C GLN A 59 42.39 5.25 -53.07
N LEU A 60 42.67 3.99 -52.74
CA LEU A 60 43.96 3.34 -53.04
C LEU A 60 44.21 3.30 -54.55
N GLN A 61 43.21 2.97 -55.36
CA GLN A 61 43.34 2.96 -56.81
C GLN A 61 43.59 4.36 -57.39
N GLN A 62 42.96 5.41 -56.83
CA GLN A 62 43.25 6.79 -57.21
C GLN A 62 44.70 7.20 -56.88
N PHE A 63 45.22 6.75 -55.73
CA PHE A 63 46.63 6.96 -55.39
C PHE A 63 47.58 6.25 -56.35
N GLU A 64 47.30 5.00 -56.72
CA GLU A 64 48.11 4.26 -57.69
C GLU A 64 48.13 4.93 -59.07
N ASN A 65 46.97 5.38 -59.56
CA ASN A 65 46.88 6.09 -60.83
C ASN A 65 47.66 7.42 -60.79
N SER A 66 47.52 8.19 -59.71
CA SER A 66 48.25 9.46 -59.55
C SER A 66 49.77 9.24 -59.48
N LEU A 67 50.22 8.18 -58.81
CA LEU A 67 51.63 7.79 -58.78
C LEU A 67 52.13 7.34 -60.16
N ALA A 68 51.32 6.63 -60.93
CA ALA A 68 51.66 6.23 -62.30
C ALA A 68 51.84 7.46 -63.21
N ASP A 69 50.95 8.45 -63.10
CA ASP A 69 51.02 9.70 -63.87
C ASP A 69 52.28 10.51 -63.50
N ILE A 70 52.57 10.66 -62.21
CA ILE A 70 53.79 11.34 -61.74
C ILE A 70 55.05 10.62 -62.25
N ASN A 71 55.07 9.28 -62.22
CA ASN A 71 56.18 8.51 -62.74
C ASN A 71 56.35 8.67 -64.26
N GLN A 72 55.26 8.80 -65.01
CA GLN A 72 55.30 9.05 -66.45
C GLN A 72 55.85 10.45 -66.76
N ILE A 73 55.43 11.47 -66.00
CA ILE A 73 55.98 12.84 -66.12
C ILE A 73 57.48 12.84 -65.83
N LEU A 74 57.91 12.15 -64.76
CA LEU A 74 59.33 12.03 -64.43
C LEU A 74 60.14 11.35 -65.53
N ARG A 75 59.60 10.30 -66.17
CA ARG A 75 60.26 9.64 -67.31
C ARG A 75 60.40 10.56 -68.50
N ASN A 76 59.33 11.27 -68.88
CA ASN A 76 59.37 12.24 -69.96
C ASN A 76 60.39 13.35 -69.67
N ASN A 77 60.45 13.84 -68.42
CA ASN A 77 61.42 14.84 -68.00
C ASN A 77 62.86 14.32 -68.08
N ILE A 78 63.11 13.06 -67.71
CA ILE A 78 64.44 12.44 -67.86
C ILE A 78 64.84 12.34 -69.34
N GLU A 79 63.93 11.93 -70.22
CA GLU A 79 64.20 11.84 -71.67
C GLU A 79 64.48 13.22 -72.28
N GLN A 80 63.67 14.23 -71.97
CA GLN A 80 63.89 15.60 -72.42
C GLN A 80 65.22 16.16 -71.88
N LYS A 81 65.55 15.86 -70.62
CA LYS A 81 66.84 16.23 -70.02
C LYS A 81 68.02 15.60 -70.77
N LEU A 82 67.93 14.32 -71.12
CA LEU A 82 68.97 13.62 -71.90
C LEU A 82 69.16 14.24 -73.28
N GLN A 83 68.07 14.56 -73.98
CA GLN A 83 68.11 15.25 -75.28
C GLN A 83 68.77 16.62 -75.18
N LEU A 84 68.38 17.42 -74.17
CA LEU A 84 68.96 18.73 -73.92
C LEU A 84 70.43 18.65 -73.51
N GLN A 85 70.84 17.63 -72.75
CA GLN A 85 72.26 17.41 -72.38
C GLN A 85 73.12 17.01 -73.58
N HIS A 86 72.60 16.22 -74.53
CA HIS A 86 73.31 15.93 -75.78
C HIS A 86 73.45 17.17 -76.68
N GLN A 87 72.44 18.03 -76.73
CA GLN A 87 72.54 19.32 -77.43
C GLN A 87 73.51 20.30 -76.76
N GLN A 88 73.63 20.24 -75.43
CA GLN A 88 74.54 21.07 -74.65
C GLN A 88 76.03 20.75 -74.89
N GLN A 89 76.35 19.55 -75.38
CA GLN A 89 77.72 19.16 -75.72
C GLN A 89 78.23 19.76 -77.05
N SER A 90 77.36 20.41 -77.85
CA SER A 90 77.73 21.01 -79.15
C SER A 90 77.64 22.54 -79.23
N SER A 91 77.06 23.25 -78.26
CA SER A 91 77.03 24.72 -78.21
C SER A 91 76.72 25.25 -76.80
N ASP A 92 77.44 26.29 -76.37
CA ASP A 92 77.38 26.91 -75.03
C ASP A 92 76.21 27.92 -74.90
N ASP A 93 74.98 27.42 -75.08
CA ASP A 93 73.77 28.27 -75.02
C ASP A 93 73.16 28.34 -73.60
N ILE A 94 73.10 29.57 -73.07
CA ILE A 94 72.50 29.92 -71.77
C ILE A 94 71.03 29.49 -71.68
N GLU A 95 70.31 29.49 -72.80
CA GLU A 95 68.90 29.07 -72.87
C GLU A 95 68.71 27.58 -72.55
N ILE A 96 69.64 26.72 -72.97
CA ILE A 96 69.62 25.28 -72.68
C ILE A 96 69.84 25.03 -71.18
N ARG A 97 70.73 25.81 -70.54
CA ARG A 97 70.95 25.76 -69.08
C ARG A 97 69.69 26.17 -68.30
N ALA A 98 68.98 27.22 -68.74
CA ALA A 98 67.75 27.65 -68.10
C ALA A 98 66.63 26.59 -68.21
N LYS A 99 66.45 25.97 -69.38
CA LYS A 99 65.48 24.88 -69.58
C LYS A 99 65.81 23.65 -68.72
N LEU A 100 67.09 23.28 -68.61
CA LEU A 100 67.53 22.20 -67.72
C LEU A 100 67.30 22.49 -66.24
N MET A 101 67.48 23.75 -65.79
CA MET A 101 67.16 24.15 -64.42
C MET A 101 65.66 24.08 -64.13
N ALA A 102 64.82 24.56 -65.06
CA ALA A 102 63.37 24.47 -64.93
C ALA A 102 62.88 23.02 -64.85
N LEU A 103 63.40 22.13 -65.72
CA LEU A 103 63.06 20.71 -65.70
C LEU A 103 63.50 20.01 -64.40
N ASN A 104 64.66 20.39 -63.84
CA ASN A 104 65.12 19.84 -62.56
C ASN A 104 64.25 20.34 -61.38
N ALA A 105 63.76 21.58 -61.44
CA ALA A 105 62.83 22.12 -60.43
C ALA A 105 61.49 21.39 -60.47
N GLU A 106 60.91 21.20 -61.66
CA GLU A 106 59.66 20.46 -61.85
C GLU A 106 59.80 18.98 -61.42
N ALA A 107 60.92 18.33 -61.75
CA ALA A 107 61.19 16.97 -61.29
C ALA A 107 61.35 16.86 -59.76
N LEU A 108 61.86 17.90 -59.10
CA LEU A 108 61.93 17.95 -57.63
C LEU A 108 60.54 18.12 -57.01
N GLU A 109 59.68 18.96 -57.58
CA GLU A 109 58.30 19.14 -57.13
C GLU A 109 57.49 17.84 -57.28
N CYS A 110 57.59 17.15 -58.42
CA CYS A 110 56.95 15.85 -58.62
C CYS A 110 57.41 14.81 -57.58
N ARG A 111 58.71 14.78 -57.25
CA ARG A 111 59.24 13.89 -56.20
C ARG A 111 58.72 14.25 -54.81
N ALA A 112 58.60 15.53 -54.50
CA ALA A 112 58.05 15.98 -53.21
C ALA A 112 56.58 15.55 -53.05
N VAL A 113 55.76 15.72 -54.09
CA VAL A 113 54.37 15.27 -54.10
C VAL A 113 54.26 13.74 -53.96
N ALA A 114 55.10 12.98 -54.66
CA ALA A 114 55.11 11.52 -54.54
C ALA A 114 55.46 11.04 -53.11
N VAL A 115 56.42 11.69 -52.44
CA VAL A 115 56.78 11.37 -51.04
C VAL A 115 55.64 11.70 -50.09
N GLN A 116 54.95 12.82 -50.29
CA GLN A 116 53.80 13.20 -49.48
C GLN A 116 52.65 12.18 -49.63
N LEU A 117 52.30 11.80 -50.86
CA LEU A 117 51.28 10.79 -51.13
C LEU A 117 51.64 9.43 -50.51
N GLN A 118 52.93 9.05 -50.53
CA GLN A 118 53.39 7.81 -49.92
C GLN A 118 53.31 7.84 -48.38
N GLN A 119 53.54 9.00 -47.75
CA GLN A 119 53.38 9.18 -46.31
C GLN A 119 51.90 9.14 -45.90
N GLU A 120 51.02 9.78 -46.67
CA GLU A 120 49.57 9.74 -46.42
C GLU A 120 49.02 8.32 -46.54
N ALA A 121 49.42 7.56 -47.57
CA ALA A 121 49.05 6.15 -47.71
C ALA A 121 49.51 5.29 -46.52
N ARG A 122 50.73 5.52 -46.01
CA ARG A 122 51.23 4.82 -44.80
C ARG A 122 50.43 5.15 -43.54
N MET A 123 50.03 6.40 -43.36
CA MET A 123 49.19 6.79 -42.22
C MET A 123 47.81 6.14 -42.27
N VAL A 124 47.21 6.03 -43.45
CA VAL A 124 45.91 5.36 -43.63
C VAL A 124 46.02 3.86 -43.31
N LEU A 125 47.07 3.19 -43.80
CA LEU A 125 47.33 1.78 -43.49
C LEU A 125 47.60 1.53 -41.99
N SER A 126 48.38 2.40 -41.34
CA SER A 126 48.65 2.30 -39.90
C SER A 126 47.38 2.44 -39.06
N LYS A 127 46.49 3.36 -39.42
CA LYS A 127 45.20 3.54 -38.72
C LYS A 127 44.27 2.34 -38.93
N ALA A 128 44.26 1.76 -40.13
CA ALA A 128 43.47 0.55 -40.40
C ALA A 128 43.92 -0.63 -39.52
N ALA A 129 45.25 -0.84 -39.39
CA ALA A 129 45.80 -1.90 -38.56
C ALA A 129 45.51 -1.71 -37.05
N GLU A 130 45.52 -0.47 -36.56
CA GLU A 130 45.20 -0.16 -35.16
C GLU A 130 43.72 -0.44 -34.83
N ILE A 131 42.82 -0.10 -35.76
CA ILE A 131 41.39 -0.40 -35.62
C ILE A 131 41.13 -1.90 -35.62
N GLU A 132 41.81 -2.67 -36.50
CA GLU A 132 41.68 -4.12 -36.53
C GLU A 132 42.15 -4.78 -35.22
N LYS A 133 43.24 -4.27 -34.64
CA LYS A 133 43.74 -4.75 -33.35
C LYS A 133 42.74 -4.49 -32.21
N LEU A 134 42.20 -3.28 -32.13
CA LEU A 134 41.21 -2.91 -31.11
C LEU A 134 39.93 -3.77 -31.21
N ALA A 135 39.47 -4.05 -32.43
CA ALA A 135 38.31 -4.90 -32.65
C ALA A 135 38.55 -6.36 -32.20
N ASN A 136 39.76 -6.88 -32.39
CA ASN A 136 40.12 -8.23 -31.96
C ASN A 136 40.27 -8.33 -30.44
N ASP A 137 40.90 -7.34 -29.79
CA ASP A 137 41.06 -7.29 -28.34
C ASP A 137 39.69 -7.19 -27.63
N GLU A 138 38.75 -6.42 -28.18
CA GLU A 138 37.38 -6.31 -27.65
C GLU A 138 36.60 -7.63 -27.81
N LEU A 139 36.76 -8.33 -28.94
CA LEU A 139 36.12 -9.62 -29.18
C LEU A 139 36.57 -10.67 -28.17
N ASP A 140 37.85 -10.70 -27.82
CA ASP A 140 38.39 -11.65 -26.85
C ASP A 140 37.98 -11.32 -25.42
N GLN A 141 37.88 -10.04 -25.07
CA GLN A 141 37.34 -9.61 -23.78
C GLN A 141 35.87 -10.01 -23.62
N GLN A 142 35.05 -9.89 -24.69
CA GLN A 142 33.65 -10.30 -24.69
C GLN A 142 33.49 -11.83 -24.57
N LYS A 143 34.36 -12.63 -25.21
CA LYS A 143 34.35 -14.09 -25.05
C LYS A 143 34.65 -14.50 -23.60
N LEU A 144 35.58 -13.80 -22.94
CA LEU A 144 35.91 -14.07 -21.54
C LEU A 144 34.71 -13.77 -20.62
N GLU A 145 34.07 -12.61 -20.81
CA GLU A 145 32.92 -12.18 -20.02
C GLU A 145 31.69 -13.09 -20.23
N MET A 146 31.45 -13.54 -21.47
CA MET A 146 30.39 -14.53 -21.77
C MET A 146 30.63 -15.86 -21.07
N LYS A 147 31.90 -16.32 -21.02
CA LYS A 147 32.28 -17.56 -20.35
C LYS A 147 32.09 -17.46 -18.83
N GLU A 148 32.44 -16.32 -18.23
CA GLU A 148 32.23 -16.06 -16.80
C GLU A 148 30.72 -15.99 -16.46
N LYS A 149 29.93 -15.26 -17.24
CA LYS A 149 28.46 -15.20 -17.09
C LYS A 149 27.81 -16.57 -17.23
N GLN A 150 28.32 -17.43 -18.10
CA GLN A 150 27.80 -18.78 -18.28
C GLN A 150 28.14 -19.68 -17.08
N GLN A 151 29.37 -19.61 -16.56
CA GLN A 151 29.75 -20.32 -15.32
C GLN A 151 28.96 -19.82 -14.11
N GLU A 152 28.69 -18.52 -14.01
CA GLU A 152 27.87 -17.95 -12.93
C GLU A 152 26.42 -18.41 -13.03
N LYS A 153 25.85 -18.46 -14.24
CA LYS A 153 24.49 -19.03 -14.47
C LYS A 153 24.42 -20.51 -14.10
N GLU A 154 25.44 -21.30 -14.41
CA GLU A 154 25.50 -22.72 -14.02
C GLU A 154 25.59 -22.87 -12.50
N ARG A 155 26.41 -22.05 -11.83
CA ARG A 155 26.51 -22.05 -10.37
C ARG A 155 25.21 -21.62 -9.70
N ASN A 156 24.52 -20.61 -10.25
CA ASN A 156 23.22 -20.16 -9.75
C ASN A 156 22.13 -21.21 -9.98
N ARG A 157 22.13 -21.90 -11.13
CA ARG A 157 21.22 -23.03 -11.39
C ARG A 157 21.47 -24.19 -10.43
N ALA A 158 22.73 -24.53 -10.14
CA ALA A 158 23.07 -25.58 -9.18
C ALA A 158 22.63 -25.21 -7.75
N ALA A 159 22.87 -23.96 -7.32
CA ALA A 159 22.44 -23.48 -6.01
C ALA A 159 20.91 -23.43 -5.87
N GLU A 160 20.20 -23.05 -6.94
CA GLU A 160 18.74 -23.05 -6.97
C GLU A 160 18.16 -24.47 -6.95
N LEU A 161 18.79 -25.42 -7.67
CA LEU A 161 18.41 -26.84 -7.62
C LEU A 161 18.60 -27.40 -6.21
N GLU A 162 19.72 -27.08 -5.56
CA GLU A 162 20.00 -27.51 -4.18
C GLU A 162 18.99 -26.91 -3.18
N ARG A 163 18.59 -25.64 -3.36
CA ARG A 163 17.51 -25.03 -2.58
C ARG A 163 16.18 -25.73 -2.80
N ARG A 164 15.83 -26.05 -4.06
CA ARG A 164 14.59 -26.78 -4.38
C ARG A 164 14.57 -28.15 -3.75
N VAL A 165 15.68 -28.90 -3.83
CA VAL A 165 15.81 -30.21 -3.16
C VAL A 165 15.64 -30.06 -1.64
N LYS A 166 16.28 -29.09 -1.00
CA LYS A 166 16.11 -28.85 0.45
C LYS A 166 14.68 -28.46 0.82
N LEU A 167 14.02 -27.62 0.02
CA LEU A 167 12.66 -27.18 0.25
C LEU A 167 11.66 -28.33 0.01
N GLU A 168 11.95 -29.21 -0.95
CA GLU A 168 11.16 -30.41 -1.23
C GLU A 168 11.34 -31.47 -0.14
N GLU A 169 12.58 -31.67 0.36
CA GLU A 169 12.86 -32.49 1.55
C GLU A 169 12.16 -31.93 2.81
N GLU A 170 12.17 -30.62 3.01
CA GLU A 170 11.48 -29.96 4.13
C GLU A 170 9.94 -30.06 3.98
N ARG A 171 9.41 -29.89 2.76
CA ARG A 171 7.99 -30.10 2.44
C ARG A 171 7.60 -31.56 2.65
N GLN A 172 8.46 -32.51 2.34
CA GLN A 172 8.21 -33.93 2.54
C GLN A 172 8.24 -34.30 4.04
N ARG A 173 9.17 -33.74 4.81
CA ARG A 173 9.16 -33.84 6.29
C ARG A 173 7.92 -33.21 6.90
N LEU A 174 7.49 -32.04 6.41
CA LEU A 174 6.25 -31.40 6.85
C LEU A 174 5.02 -32.23 6.48
N LYS A 175 4.95 -32.81 5.27
CA LYS A 175 3.89 -33.73 4.86
C LYS A 175 3.86 -35.01 5.71
N GLU A 176 5.01 -35.57 6.04
CA GLU A 176 5.12 -36.74 6.93
C GLU A 176 4.68 -36.40 8.36
N LEU A 177 5.06 -35.23 8.86
CA LEU A 177 4.67 -34.74 10.17
C LEU A 177 3.18 -34.39 10.22
N GLN A 178 2.63 -33.84 9.13
CA GLN A 178 1.21 -33.56 8.95
C GLN A 178 0.41 -34.84 8.79
N GLN A 179 0.90 -35.85 8.06
CA GLN A 179 0.29 -37.18 8.00
C GLN A 179 0.35 -37.91 9.35
N GLN A 180 1.44 -37.76 10.12
CA GLN A 180 1.49 -38.27 11.48
C GLN A 180 0.49 -37.55 12.39
N GLN A 181 0.37 -36.22 12.27
CA GLN A 181 -0.65 -35.45 12.99
C GLN A 181 -2.08 -35.80 12.56
N GLU A 182 -2.33 -36.03 11.28
CA GLU A 182 -3.62 -36.48 10.75
C GLU A 182 -3.94 -37.91 11.18
N ARG A 183 -2.94 -38.81 11.29
CA ARG A 183 -3.11 -40.14 11.88
C ARG A 183 -3.43 -40.05 13.37
N ILE A 184 -2.78 -39.14 14.10
CA ILE A 184 -3.11 -38.86 15.50
C ILE A 184 -4.54 -38.30 15.60
N LEU A 185 -4.92 -37.35 14.75
CA LEU A 185 -6.28 -36.80 14.66
C LEU A 185 -7.32 -37.86 14.27
N ALA A 186 -6.99 -38.78 13.36
CA ALA A 186 -7.85 -39.90 12.97
C ALA A 186 -8.02 -40.92 14.10
N MET A 187 -6.98 -41.14 14.92
CA MET A 187 -7.08 -41.91 16.17
C MET A 187 -7.85 -41.15 17.26
N THR A 188 -8.06 -39.83 17.11
CA THR A 188 -8.85 -38.99 18.02
C THR A 188 -10.24 -38.65 17.47
N LYS A 189 -10.65 -39.22 16.31
CA LYS A 189 -11.98 -39.04 15.72
C LYS A 189 -13.03 -39.82 16.52
N ILE A 190 -13.43 -39.18 17.62
CA ILE A 190 -14.78 -39.00 18.14
C ILE A 190 -15.92 -38.82 17.10
N PRO A 191 -16.61 -39.81 16.50
CA PRO A 191 -17.74 -39.48 15.64
C PRO A 191 -18.78 -38.71 16.47
N LEU A 192 -19.29 -37.61 15.95
CA LEU A 192 -20.47 -36.95 16.50
C LEU A 192 -21.70 -37.80 16.13
N HIS A 193 -21.96 -38.85 16.90
CA HIS A 193 -23.30 -39.44 16.94
C HIS A 193 -24.18 -38.53 17.80
N GLU A 194 -25.23 -37.97 17.20
CA GLU A 194 -26.17 -37.03 17.83
C GLU A 194 -26.95 -37.63 19.01
N ASP A 195 -26.97 -38.96 19.15
CA ASP A 195 -27.91 -39.66 20.04
C ASP A 195 -27.39 -40.00 21.45
N GLU A 196 -26.08 -39.86 21.75
CA GLU A 196 -25.53 -40.27 23.06
C GLU A 196 -25.40 -39.13 24.10
N TYR A 197 -25.49 -37.86 23.68
CA TYR A 197 -25.09 -36.71 24.52
C TYR A 197 -26.24 -35.79 24.94
N THR A 198 -27.46 -36.05 24.48
CA THR A 198 -28.67 -35.27 24.84
C THR A 198 -29.05 -35.38 26.32
N ASN A 199 -28.63 -36.46 26.99
CA ASN A 199 -28.89 -36.70 28.42
C ASN A 199 -27.79 -36.18 29.36
N TRP A 200 -26.82 -35.41 28.86
CA TRP A 200 -25.74 -34.84 29.68
C TRP A 200 -26.24 -33.68 30.55
N SER A 201 -25.62 -33.52 31.72
CA SER A 201 -26.00 -32.45 32.66
C SER A 201 -25.53 -31.09 32.15
N ILE A 202 -26.41 -30.09 32.23
CA ILE A 202 -26.18 -28.73 31.73
C ILE A 202 -25.76 -27.82 32.88
N ARG A 203 -24.67 -27.05 32.69
CA ARG A 203 -24.23 -25.97 33.58
C ARG A 203 -24.11 -24.66 32.82
N GLU A 204 -24.63 -23.60 33.41
CA GLU A 204 -24.55 -22.24 32.87
C GLU A 204 -23.46 -21.46 33.61
N PHE A 205 -22.58 -20.81 32.85
CA PHE A 205 -21.54 -19.93 33.37
C PHE A 205 -21.79 -18.50 32.91
N MET A 206 -22.20 -17.66 33.85
CA MET A 206 -22.44 -16.23 33.64
C MET A 206 -21.14 -15.44 33.81
N TYR A 207 -20.91 -14.46 32.93
CA TYR A 207 -19.79 -13.53 33.02
C TYR A 207 -20.18 -12.20 33.66
N ASN A 208 -21.23 -11.60 33.09
CA ASN A 208 -21.85 -10.34 33.48
C ASN A 208 -23.33 -10.41 33.05
N ASP A 209 -24.21 -9.65 33.69
CA ASP A 209 -25.66 -9.62 33.37
C ASP A 209 -25.98 -9.23 31.91
N GLN A 210 -25.01 -8.65 31.20
CA GLN A 210 -25.17 -8.15 29.83
C GLN A 210 -24.85 -9.18 28.73
N ASN A 211 -24.08 -10.23 29.02
CA ASN A 211 -23.66 -11.23 28.03
C ASN A 211 -24.34 -12.58 28.27
N PRO A 212 -24.75 -13.31 27.21
CA PRO A 212 -25.31 -14.66 27.36
C PRO A 212 -24.27 -15.60 28.01
N PRO A 213 -24.70 -16.50 28.91
CA PRO A 213 -23.79 -17.44 29.54
C PRO A 213 -23.24 -18.44 28.55
N CYS A 214 -22.03 -18.93 28.82
CA CYS A 214 -21.52 -20.14 28.19
C CYS A 214 -22.21 -21.35 28.83
N ILE A 215 -22.51 -22.36 28.02
CA ILE A 215 -23.16 -23.58 28.48
C ILE A 215 -22.16 -24.73 28.40
N ILE A 216 -22.03 -25.50 29.48
CA ILE A 216 -21.21 -26.72 29.52
C ILE A 216 -22.12 -27.91 29.69
N ARG A 217 -21.95 -28.92 28.83
CA ARG A 217 -22.50 -30.26 29.03
C ARG A 217 -21.40 -31.19 29.51
N THR A 218 -21.66 -31.86 30.63
CA THR A 218 -20.76 -32.89 31.18
C THR A 218 -21.51 -34.21 31.33
N SER A 219 -20.77 -35.31 31.29
CA SER A 219 -21.30 -36.62 31.66
C SER A 219 -21.94 -36.54 33.07
N PRO A 220 -23.08 -37.22 33.31
CA PRO A 220 -23.74 -37.24 34.62
C PRO A 220 -22.82 -37.69 35.77
N ASN A 221 -21.77 -38.47 35.48
CA ASN A 221 -20.82 -38.94 36.49
C ASN A 221 -19.74 -37.89 36.85
N ASP A 222 -19.59 -36.83 36.05
CA ASP A 222 -18.52 -35.81 36.17
C ASP A 222 -19.01 -34.49 36.80
N LEU A 223 -20.20 -34.51 37.40
CA LEU A 223 -20.88 -33.35 38.01
C LEU A 223 -20.11 -32.68 39.16
N SER A 224 -19.03 -33.22 39.71
CA SER A 224 -18.31 -32.58 40.83
C SER A 224 -17.13 -31.70 40.40
N MET A 225 -16.89 -31.53 39.10
CA MET A 225 -15.64 -30.91 38.64
C MET A 225 -15.64 -29.37 38.73
N PRO A 226 -14.60 -28.78 39.35
CA PRO A 226 -14.35 -27.35 39.29
C PRO A 226 -13.77 -26.98 37.91
N ILE A 227 -14.61 -26.42 37.06
CA ILE A 227 -14.24 -25.84 35.77
C ILE A 227 -14.33 -24.32 35.92
N ASP A 228 -13.23 -23.63 35.66
CA ASP A 228 -13.22 -22.16 35.65
C ASP A 228 -13.24 -21.66 34.20
N ILE A 229 -14.20 -20.80 33.90
CA ILE A 229 -14.28 -20.07 32.63
C ILE A 229 -14.00 -18.60 32.91
N THR A 230 -13.04 -18.03 32.18
CA THR A 230 -12.71 -16.60 32.23
C THR A 230 -12.70 -16.03 30.83
N TYR A 231 -13.33 -14.88 30.61
CA TYR A 231 -13.25 -14.18 29.34
C TYR A 231 -11.94 -13.42 29.27
N ILE A 232 -11.39 -13.30 28.06
CA ILE A 232 -10.08 -12.71 27.81
C ILE A 232 -10.25 -11.54 26.86
N ASP A 233 -9.43 -10.50 27.03
CA ASP A 233 -9.30 -9.44 26.04
C ASP A 233 -8.84 -10.02 24.68
N ILE A 234 -9.41 -9.48 23.60
CA ILE A 234 -9.04 -9.80 22.23
C ILE A 234 -7.54 -9.50 22.00
N ALA A 235 -6.99 -8.48 22.67
CA ALA A 235 -5.57 -8.15 22.58
C ALA A 235 -4.65 -9.29 23.06
N GLU A 236 -5.10 -10.16 23.97
CA GLU A 236 -4.33 -11.33 24.44
C GLU A 236 -4.40 -12.53 23.46
N THR A 237 -5.24 -12.44 22.43
CA THR A 237 -5.47 -13.52 21.45
C THR A 237 -4.65 -13.34 20.17
N GLU A 238 -3.35 -13.06 20.36
CA GLU A 238 -2.38 -12.93 19.27
C GLU A 238 -2.56 -14.05 18.21
N HIS A 239 -2.58 -13.64 16.93
CA HIS A 239 -2.68 -14.53 15.77
C HIS A 239 -3.93 -15.44 15.72
N LEU A 240 -5.03 -15.05 16.37
CA LEU A 240 -6.29 -15.80 16.31
C LEU A 240 -6.92 -15.81 14.92
N LEU A 241 -6.93 -14.66 14.23
CA LEU A 241 -7.66 -14.46 12.98
C LEU A 241 -6.73 -14.56 11.77
N ASP A 242 -7.17 -15.32 10.77
CA ASP A 242 -6.59 -15.35 9.43
C ASP A 242 -7.27 -14.30 8.52
N ASN A 243 -6.78 -14.15 7.29
CA ASN A 243 -7.43 -13.30 6.28
C ASN A 243 -8.88 -13.74 6.05
N GLN A 244 -9.80 -12.78 5.90
CA GLN A 244 -11.25 -13.01 5.74
C GLN A 244 -11.94 -13.71 6.92
N GLU A 245 -11.32 -13.77 8.09
CA GLU A 245 -11.96 -14.24 9.32
C GLU A 245 -12.45 -13.08 10.20
N GLU A 246 -13.54 -13.32 10.93
CA GLU A 246 -14.12 -12.36 11.86
C GLU A 246 -14.43 -13.01 13.20
N LEU A 247 -13.98 -12.41 14.30
CA LEU A 247 -14.35 -12.86 15.63
C LEU A 247 -15.80 -12.47 15.94
N ILE A 248 -16.63 -13.45 16.31
CA ILE A 248 -18.06 -13.29 16.56
C ILE A 248 -18.49 -13.66 17.99
N SER A 249 -17.55 -14.13 18.82
CA SER A 249 -17.73 -14.29 20.26
C SER A 249 -16.55 -13.66 21.01
N THR A 250 -16.75 -13.27 22.26
CA THR A 250 -15.64 -12.90 23.14
C THR A 250 -14.77 -14.14 23.40
N PRO A 251 -13.43 -14.05 23.32
CA PRO A 251 -12.55 -15.16 23.62
C PRO A 251 -12.66 -15.60 25.08
N LEU A 252 -12.49 -16.89 25.33
CA LEU A 252 -12.63 -17.48 26.66
C LEU A 252 -11.51 -18.45 26.96
N ARG A 253 -11.13 -18.53 28.24
CA ARG A 253 -10.14 -19.45 28.81
C ARG A 253 -10.88 -20.43 29.69
N VAL A 254 -10.80 -21.70 29.34
CA VAL A 254 -11.32 -22.81 30.13
C VAL A 254 -10.16 -23.45 30.90
N LYS A 255 -10.28 -23.54 32.22
CA LYS A 255 -9.31 -24.22 33.08
C LYS A 255 -9.97 -25.37 33.82
N PHE A 256 -9.37 -26.55 33.71
CA PHE A 256 -9.70 -27.72 34.52
C PHE A 256 -8.83 -27.70 35.79
N ASN A 257 -9.46 -27.64 36.96
CA ASN A 257 -8.73 -27.50 38.24
C ASN A 257 -8.33 -28.85 38.89
N SER A 258 -8.56 -29.99 38.23
CA SER A 258 -8.27 -31.33 38.76
C SER A 258 -6.96 -31.92 38.22
N VAL A 259 -6.15 -32.51 39.12
CA VAL A 259 -4.89 -33.23 38.81
C VAL A 259 -5.14 -34.57 38.08
N GLU A 260 -6.37 -35.10 38.14
CA GLU A 260 -6.78 -36.38 37.53
C GLU A 260 -7.42 -36.23 36.14
N SER A 261 -7.57 -35.00 35.64
CA SER A 261 -8.36 -34.61 34.45
C SER A 261 -7.83 -35.07 33.08
N LYS A 262 -6.93 -36.05 33.00
CA LYS A 262 -6.23 -36.40 31.75
C LYS A 262 -7.09 -37.07 30.67
N GLN A 263 -8.36 -37.39 30.91
CA GLN A 263 -9.21 -38.14 29.96
C GLN A 263 -10.71 -37.82 29.98
N GLN A 264 -11.13 -36.59 30.34
CA GLN A 264 -12.57 -36.26 30.40
C GLN A 264 -12.96 -35.24 29.33
N LEU A 265 -14.00 -35.59 28.57
CA LEU A 265 -14.54 -34.81 27.46
C LEU A 265 -15.72 -33.96 27.95
N ILE A 266 -15.63 -32.65 27.81
CA ILE A 266 -16.77 -31.74 27.99
C ILE A 266 -17.23 -31.20 26.63
N ILE A 267 -18.51 -30.84 26.54
CA ILE A 267 -19.02 -30.08 25.40
C ILE A 267 -19.24 -28.65 25.88
N LEU A 268 -18.56 -27.70 25.25
CA LEU A 268 -18.69 -26.28 25.50
C LEU A 268 -19.50 -25.65 24.37
N ALA A 269 -20.64 -25.08 24.73
CA ALA A 269 -21.49 -24.28 23.86
C ALA A 269 -21.23 -22.79 24.11
N ILE A 270 -20.69 -22.10 23.10
CA ILE A 270 -20.28 -20.70 23.18
C ILE A 270 -21.30 -19.84 22.44
N PRO A 271 -21.88 -18.82 23.09
CA PRO A 271 -22.80 -17.91 22.42
C PRO A 271 -22.03 -16.98 21.47
N TYR A 272 -22.65 -16.65 20.34
CA TYR A 272 -22.03 -15.78 19.34
C TYR A 272 -23.04 -14.79 18.73
N ILE A 273 -22.50 -13.75 18.09
CA ILE A 273 -23.28 -12.75 17.38
C ILE A 273 -23.61 -13.29 15.98
N ILE A 274 -24.89 -13.50 15.71
CA ILE A 274 -25.36 -14.01 14.42
C ILE A 274 -25.09 -12.97 13.33
N LYS A 275 -24.36 -13.37 12.30
CA LYS A 275 -24.38 -12.71 10.99
C LYS A 275 -24.93 -13.71 9.99
N ARG A 276 -26.15 -13.48 9.50
CA ARG A 276 -26.74 -14.34 8.46
C ARG A 276 -25.95 -14.12 7.17
N SER A 277 -25.11 -15.07 6.83
CA SER A 277 -24.38 -15.11 5.58
C SER A 277 -24.30 -16.55 5.07
N LEU A 278 -24.82 -16.77 3.85
CA LEU A 278 -24.77 -18.09 3.19
C LEU A 278 -23.35 -18.52 2.81
N HIS A 279 -22.44 -17.56 2.63
CA HIS A 279 -21.07 -17.78 2.18
C HIS A 279 -20.06 -17.88 3.34
N ARG A 280 -20.53 -17.80 4.59
CA ARG A 280 -19.69 -17.96 5.78
C ARG A 280 -20.16 -19.11 6.64
N GLU A 281 -19.23 -19.68 7.38
CA GLU A 281 -19.48 -20.69 8.39
C GLU A 281 -18.85 -20.23 9.72
N ASN A 282 -19.45 -20.67 10.81
CA ASN A 282 -18.96 -20.40 12.15
C ASN A 282 -18.14 -21.60 12.62
N ILE A 283 -16.93 -21.35 13.10
CA ILE A 283 -16.03 -22.37 13.62
C ILE A 283 -15.52 -21.96 14.99
N ILE A 284 -15.02 -22.93 15.75
CA ILE A 284 -14.30 -22.66 17.00
C ILE A 284 -12.81 -22.85 16.75
N LYS A 285 -12.02 -21.85 17.11
CA LYS A 285 -10.56 -21.93 17.16
C LYS A 285 -10.11 -22.17 18.59
N ILE A 286 -9.25 -23.16 18.78
CA ILE A 286 -8.70 -23.56 20.08
C ILE A 286 -7.19 -23.33 20.06
N ARG A 287 -6.68 -22.59 21.04
CA ARG A 287 -5.25 -22.35 21.20
C ARG A 287 -4.56 -23.59 21.77
N GLN A 288 -3.61 -24.11 21.03
CA GLN A 288 -2.76 -25.23 21.42
C GLN A 288 -1.62 -24.76 22.35
N SER A 289 -0.95 -25.72 23.01
CA SER A 289 0.19 -25.47 23.90
C SER A 289 1.42 -24.89 23.20
N ASN A 290 1.55 -25.09 21.89
CA ASN A 290 2.60 -24.48 21.05
C ASN A 290 2.28 -23.03 20.65
N GLY A 291 1.14 -22.47 21.10
CA GLY A 291 0.69 -21.11 20.78
C GLY A 291 -0.11 -21.00 19.48
N LEU A 292 -0.21 -22.04 18.66
CA LEU A 292 -0.97 -22.05 17.41
C LEU A 292 -2.46 -22.26 17.66
N TRP A 293 -3.29 -21.78 16.72
CA TRP A 293 -4.74 -21.96 16.76
C TRP A 293 -5.17 -23.10 15.83
N LEU A 294 -5.99 -24.02 16.35
CA LEU A 294 -6.58 -25.11 15.59
C LEU A 294 -8.08 -24.87 15.39
N SER A 295 -8.57 -24.97 14.16
CA SER A 295 -10.01 -24.99 13.88
C SER A 295 -10.60 -26.37 14.18
N THR A 296 -11.71 -26.41 14.91
CA THR A 296 -12.49 -27.62 15.12
C THR A 296 -13.77 -27.61 14.30
N GLU A 297 -14.25 -28.79 13.90
CA GLU A 297 -15.62 -28.96 13.40
C GLU A 297 -16.60 -28.61 14.52
N THR A 298 -17.71 -27.97 14.15
CA THR A 298 -18.65 -27.40 15.11
C THR A 298 -20.07 -27.61 14.67
N ASN A 299 -20.95 -27.82 15.66
CA ASN A 299 -22.38 -27.91 15.45
C ASN A 299 -23.07 -26.67 16.02
N GLU A 300 -24.01 -26.12 15.26
CA GLU A 300 -24.89 -25.07 15.78
C GLU A 300 -25.94 -25.70 16.69
N SER A 301 -26.10 -25.11 17.87
CA SER A 301 -27.09 -25.54 18.86
C SER A 301 -27.98 -24.38 19.27
N SER A 302 -29.23 -24.71 19.56
CA SER A 302 -30.20 -23.82 20.19
C SER A 302 -30.61 -24.42 21.53
N PHE A 303 -30.84 -23.54 22.51
CA PHE A 303 -31.27 -23.94 23.85
C PHE A 303 -32.61 -23.26 24.13
N ASP A 304 -33.58 -24.02 24.66
CA ASP A 304 -34.93 -23.50 24.93
C ASP A 304 -34.93 -22.31 25.91
N SER A 305 -33.98 -22.29 26.84
CA SER A 305 -33.76 -21.17 27.77
C SER A 305 -33.31 -19.88 27.07
N TYR A 306 -32.79 -19.98 25.84
CA TYR A 306 -32.17 -18.87 25.10
C TYR A 306 -32.60 -18.86 23.62
N LYS A 307 -33.91 -18.81 23.36
CA LYS A 307 -34.47 -18.87 21.99
C LYS A 307 -33.96 -17.80 21.03
N ASP A 308 -33.55 -16.64 21.54
CA ASP A 308 -33.03 -15.52 20.74
C ASP A 308 -31.49 -15.53 20.60
N LYS A 309 -30.82 -16.57 21.10
CA LYS A 309 -29.36 -16.69 21.06
C LYS A 309 -28.95 -17.97 20.34
N HIS A 310 -27.79 -17.90 19.72
CA HIS A 310 -27.22 -19.02 18.98
C HIS A 310 -25.90 -19.41 19.62
N PHE A 311 -25.67 -20.73 19.64
CA PHE A 311 -24.50 -21.33 20.25
C PHE A 311 -23.79 -22.20 19.23
N VAL A 312 -22.46 -22.24 19.35
CA VAL A 312 -21.63 -23.20 18.63
C VAL A 312 -21.02 -24.14 19.66
N GLU A 313 -21.12 -25.43 19.42
CA GLU A 313 -20.58 -26.46 20.33
C GLU A 313 -19.20 -26.94 19.88
N CYS A 314 -18.30 -27.13 20.84
CA CYS A 314 -17.04 -27.84 20.65
C CYS A 314 -16.79 -28.83 21.79
N LYS A 315 -16.04 -29.89 21.47
CA LYS A 315 -15.58 -30.90 22.42
C LYS A 315 -14.21 -30.50 22.96
N LEU A 316 -14.06 -30.40 24.27
CA LEU A 316 -12.81 -30.07 24.96
C LEU A 316 -12.41 -31.18 25.91
N ASN A 317 -11.12 -31.50 25.94
CA ASN A 317 -10.54 -32.50 26.86
C ASN A 317 -9.36 -31.96 27.68
N LYS A 318 -8.98 -30.69 27.49
CA LYS A 318 -7.83 -30.04 28.11
C LYS A 318 -8.07 -28.54 28.26
N SER A 319 -7.45 -27.93 29.27
CA SER A 319 -7.50 -26.48 29.52
C SER A 319 -7.01 -25.74 28.29
N SER A 320 -7.85 -24.87 27.73
CA SER A 320 -7.61 -24.25 26.43
C SER A 320 -8.23 -22.85 26.36
N ILE A 321 -7.71 -22.02 25.45
CA ILE A 321 -8.36 -20.77 25.06
C ILE A 321 -9.16 -21.04 23.79
N CYS A 322 -10.43 -20.65 23.77
CA CYS A 322 -11.34 -20.88 22.66
C CYS A 322 -11.98 -19.56 22.22
N ALA A 323 -12.30 -19.46 20.93
CA ALA A 323 -13.05 -18.34 20.37
C ALA A 323 -13.87 -18.81 19.16
N VAL A 324 -15.06 -18.23 18.99
CA VAL A 324 -15.91 -18.49 17.82
C VAL A 324 -15.56 -17.47 16.74
N VAL A 325 -15.19 -17.99 15.57
CA VAL A 325 -14.74 -17.21 14.42
C VAL A 325 -15.63 -17.54 13.22
N SER A 326 -16.07 -16.50 12.51
CA SER A 326 -16.76 -16.62 11.23
C SER A 326 -15.75 -16.53 10.09
N ARG A 327 -15.69 -17.55 9.25
CA ARG A 327 -14.80 -17.61 8.08
C ARG A 327 -15.58 -17.88 6.81
N LEU A 328 -14.95 -17.72 5.66
CA LEU A 328 -15.55 -18.17 4.39
C LEU A 328 -15.81 -19.68 4.42
N LYS A 329 -16.98 -20.08 3.93
CA LYS A 329 -17.42 -21.47 3.95
C LYS A 329 -16.51 -22.34 3.08
N ARG A 330 -16.10 -23.49 3.60
CA ARG A 330 -15.19 -24.41 2.91
C ARG A 330 -15.90 -25.71 2.60
N ASP A 331 -16.10 -25.97 1.32
CA ASP A 331 -16.70 -27.22 0.87
C ASP A 331 -15.60 -28.21 0.47
N THR A 332 -15.72 -29.46 0.91
CA THR A 332 -14.84 -30.55 0.50
C THR A 332 -15.56 -31.43 -0.51
N ILE A 333 -15.06 -31.46 -1.73
CA ILE A 333 -15.64 -32.16 -2.87
C ILE A 333 -14.85 -33.45 -3.08
N PHE A 334 -15.53 -34.59 -3.10
CA PHE A 334 -14.94 -35.86 -3.49
C PHE A 334 -15.22 -36.12 -4.96
N ILE A 335 -14.16 -36.26 -5.76
CA ILE A 335 -14.25 -36.55 -7.20
C ILE A 335 -13.86 -38.01 -7.42
N GLU A 336 -14.86 -38.81 -7.76
CA GLU A 336 -14.69 -40.21 -8.13
C GLU A 336 -14.37 -40.33 -9.63
N ASN A 337 -13.39 -41.16 -9.97
CA ASN A 337 -12.89 -41.27 -11.34
C ASN A 337 -13.83 -42.05 -12.27
N GLN A 338 -14.67 -42.94 -11.73
CA GLN A 338 -15.52 -43.84 -12.51
C GLN A 338 -16.86 -43.24 -12.92
N THR A 339 -17.26 -42.12 -12.33
CA THR A 339 -18.58 -41.53 -12.52
C THR A 339 -18.46 -40.11 -13.09
N SER A 340 -19.37 -39.74 -13.98
CA SER A 340 -19.58 -38.33 -14.31
C SER A 340 -20.57 -37.76 -13.32
N ASP A 341 -20.21 -36.66 -12.67
CA ASP A 341 -21.08 -36.02 -11.71
C ASP A 341 -20.88 -34.49 -11.72
N ARG A 342 -21.75 -33.79 -10.98
CA ARG A 342 -21.78 -32.35 -10.86
C ARG A 342 -21.89 -31.95 -9.40
N TYR A 343 -20.95 -31.12 -8.98
CA TYR A 343 -21.00 -30.44 -7.70
C TYR A 343 -21.60 -29.04 -7.85
N VAL A 344 -22.43 -28.65 -6.88
CA VAL A 344 -23.00 -27.31 -6.73
C VAL A 344 -22.52 -26.73 -5.40
N SER A 345 -21.94 -25.53 -5.42
CA SER A 345 -21.45 -24.93 -4.19
C SER A 345 -22.55 -24.59 -3.22
N SER A 346 -22.28 -24.85 -1.93
CA SER A 346 -23.18 -24.49 -0.85
C SER A 346 -23.07 -23.02 -0.43
N ALA A 347 -22.02 -22.31 -0.88
CA ALA A 347 -21.79 -20.89 -0.63
C ALA A 347 -22.41 -20.00 -1.72
N ASP A 348 -22.31 -20.42 -3.00
CA ASP A 348 -23.00 -19.79 -4.13
C ASP A 348 -23.46 -20.87 -5.13
N PRO A 349 -24.77 -21.13 -5.27
CA PRO A 349 -25.26 -22.20 -6.12
C PRO A 349 -25.03 -21.96 -7.63
N ARG A 350 -24.63 -20.75 -8.03
CA ARG A 350 -24.23 -20.45 -9.41
C ARG A 350 -22.84 -20.98 -9.73
N PHE A 351 -22.00 -21.22 -8.71
CA PHE A 351 -20.73 -21.89 -8.90
C PHE A 351 -20.94 -23.41 -8.92
N THR A 352 -20.59 -24.03 -10.05
CA THR A 352 -20.71 -25.50 -10.19
C THR A 352 -19.49 -26.08 -10.89
N LEU A 353 -19.09 -27.28 -10.46
CA LEU A 353 -18.05 -28.08 -11.11
C LEU A 353 -18.70 -29.31 -11.73
N GLN A 354 -18.41 -29.60 -12.99
CA GLN A 354 -18.88 -30.80 -13.66
C GLN A 354 -17.70 -31.52 -14.27
N TRP A 355 -17.55 -32.81 -13.95
CA TRP A 355 -16.46 -33.63 -14.46
C TRP A 355 -16.97 -34.83 -15.26
N PRO A 356 -16.27 -35.19 -16.35
CA PRO A 356 -16.57 -36.41 -17.09
C PRO A 356 -15.98 -37.65 -16.38
N GLU A 357 -16.47 -38.83 -16.77
CA GLU A 357 -15.83 -40.09 -16.37
C GLU A 357 -14.36 -40.14 -16.80
N ASN A 358 -13.51 -40.74 -15.96
CA ASN A 358 -12.06 -40.87 -16.13
C ASN A 358 -11.34 -39.51 -16.21
N VAL A 359 -11.73 -38.55 -15.36
CA VAL A 359 -11.11 -37.22 -15.27
C VAL A 359 -9.66 -37.28 -14.76
N SER A 360 -9.32 -38.26 -13.95
CA SER A 360 -8.00 -38.48 -13.36
C SER A 360 -7.69 -39.99 -13.26
N LYS A 361 -6.44 -40.34 -12.95
CA LYS A 361 -6.07 -41.75 -12.69
C LYS A 361 -6.68 -42.28 -11.39
N ASN A 362 -6.69 -41.45 -10.35
CA ASN A 362 -7.14 -41.81 -8.99
C ASN A 362 -8.24 -40.85 -8.53
N ASN A 363 -9.10 -41.31 -7.63
CA ASN A 363 -10.04 -40.45 -6.91
C ASN A 363 -9.28 -39.41 -6.08
N PHE A 364 -9.84 -38.22 -5.94
CA PHE A 364 -9.20 -37.13 -5.23
C PHE A 364 -10.21 -36.19 -4.58
N TYR A 365 -9.72 -35.32 -3.71
CA TYR A 365 -10.52 -34.30 -3.05
C TYR A 365 -10.12 -32.91 -3.53
N ILE A 366 -11.10 -32.04 -3.72
CA ILE A 366 -10.89 -30.60 -3.89
C ILE A 366 -11.57 -29.89 -2.72
N ARG A 367 -10.84 -29.08 -1.98
CA ARG A 367 -11.42 -28.13 -1.03
C ARG A 367 -11.61 -26.80 -1.75
N THR A 368 -12.83 -26.28 -1.75
CA THR A 368 -13.16 -25.00 -2.38
C THR A 368 -13.61 -23.99 -1.34
N CYS A 369 -13.20 -22.74 -1.53
CA CYS A 369 -13.61 -21.58 -0.75
C CYS A 369 -13.97 -20.45 -1.73
N ILE A 370 -15.14 -19.85 -1.56
CA ILE A 370 -15.62 -18.79 -2.45
C ILE A 370 -15.73 -17.50 -1.64
N GLN A 371 -14.91 -16.51 -2.01
CA GLN A 371 -15.00 -15.16 -1.49
C GLN A 371 -15.95 -14.35 -2.39
N PRO A 372 -17.15 -14.02 -1.92
CA PRO A 372 -18.09 -13.27 -2.72
C PRO A 372 -17.62 -11.84 -2.91
N VAL A 373 -18.02 -11.26 -4.03
CA VAL A 373 -17.97 -9.82 -4.26
C VAL A 373 -19.41 -9.34 -4.37
N ASP A 374 -19.76 -8.29 -3.65
CA ASP A 374 -21.05 -7.62 -3.73
C ASP A 374 -20.93 -6.31 -4.52
N LEU A 375 -22.03 -5.91 -5.16
CA LEU A 375 -22.08 -4.71 -5.99
C LEU A 375 -21.74 -3.41 -5.22
N PRO A 376 -22.20 -3.20 -3.97
CA PRO A 376 -21.80 -2.04 -3.17
C PRO A 376 -20.29 -1.95 -2.96
N THR A 377 -19.65 -3.02 -2.48
CA THR A 377 -18.19 -3.05 -2.24
C THR A 377 -17.41 -2.80 -3.54
N PHE A 378 -17.82 -3.42 -4.64
CA PHE A 378 -17.19 -3.19 -5.95
C PHE A 378 -17.36 -1.74 -6.42
N THR A 379 -18.55 -1.16 -6.24
CA THR A 379 -18.82 0.24 -6.64
C THR A 379 -18.00 1.22 -5.80
N GLN A 380 -17.93 1.00 -4.48
CA GLN A 380 -17.13 1.82 -3.56
C GLN A 380 -15.63 1.73 -3.90
N PHE A 381 -15.15 0.53 -4.24
CA PHE A 381 -13.78 0.33 -4.70
C PHE A 381 -13.48 1.13 -5.97
N CYS A 382 -14.34 1.03 -6.99
CA CYS A 382 -14.18 1.78 -8.24
C CYS A 382 -14.28 3.30 -8.03
N GLN A 383 -15.08 3.78 -7.07
CA GLN A 383 -15.14 5.21 -6.72
C GLN A 383 -13.86 5.69 -6.03
N ARG A 384 -13.31 4.87 -5.13
CA ARG A 384 -12.09 5.19 -4.38
C ARG A 384 -10.85 5.20 -5.27
N PHE A 385 -10.78 4.29 -6.24
CA PHE A 385 -9.64 4.11 -7.14
C PHE A 385 -10.04 4.38 -8.59
N ILE A 386 -10.59 5.58 -8.82
CA ILE A 386 -11.22 5.93 -10.10
C ILE A 386 -10.26 5.85 -11.30
N HIS A 387 -8.98 6.11 -11.09
CA HIS A 387 -7.97 6.09 -12.13
C HIS A 387 -7.49 4.68 -12.43
N GLU A 388 -7.33 3.86 -11.39
CA GLU A 388 -6.88 2.48 -11.46
C GLU A 388 -7.96 1.55 -12.02
N CYS A 389 -9.23 1.83 -11.72
CA CYS A 389 -10.40 1.05 -12.15
C CYS A 389 -10.97 1.50 -13.50
N ARG A 390 -10.39 2.52 -14.14
CA ARG A 390 -10.85 3.00 -15.46
C ARG A 390 -10.78 1.88 -16.50
N GLY A 391 -11.94 1.39 -16.94
CA GLY A 391 -12.05 0.27 -17.88
C GLY A 391 -12.38 -1.09 -17.23
N LEU A 392 -12.48 -1.19 -15.91
CA LEU A 392 -12.95 -2.39 -15.22
C LEU A 392 -14.49 -2.42 -15.22
N LEU A 393 -15.09 -3.42 -15.89
CA LEU A 393 -16.54 -3.46 -16.12
C LEU A 393 -17.27 -4.36 -15.12
N ALA A 394 -16.73 -5.56 -14.86
CA ALA A 394 -17.31 -6.53 -13.95
C ALA A 394 -16.25 -7.46 -13.36
N VAL A 395 -16.48 -7.93 -12.13
CA VAL A 395 -15.59 -8.84 -11.41
C VAL A 395 -16.41 -9.98 -10.81
N GLY A 396 -15.92 -11.21 -10.93
CA GLY A 396 -16.47 -12.40 -10.27
C GLY A 396 -15.95 -12.59 -8.84
N PRO A 397 -16.43 -13.61 -8.11
CA PRO A 397 -15.87 -13.95 -6.81
C PRO A 397 -14.43 -14.47 -6.96
N ILE A 398 -13.65 -14.34 -5.89
CA ILE A 398 -12.35 -15.02 -5.79
C ILE A 398 -12.61 -16.45 -5.34
N ILE A 399 -12.15 -17.40 -6.14
CA ILE A 399 -12.33 -18.83 -5.88
C ILE A 399 -10.98 -19.42 -5.52
N GLU A 400 -10.90 -20.04 -4.36
CA GLU A 400 -9.72 -20.75 -3.90
C GLU A 400 -9.97 -22.25 -3.93
N LEU A 401 -9.08 -22.98 -4.60
CA LEU A 401 -9.07 -24.42 -4.70
C LEU A 401 -7.80 -24.95 -4.02
N ASN A 402 -7.98 -25.81 -3.03
CA ASN A 402 -6.90 -26.54 -2.39
C ASN A 402 -7.06 -28.03 -2.72
N TYR A 403 -6.05 -28.57 -3.38
CA TYR A 403 -6.04 -29.92 -3.93
C TYR A 403 -4.58 -30.44 -3.93
N ASP A 404 -4.40 -31.75 -3.80
CA ASP A 404 -3.08 -32.37 -3.88
C ASP A 404 -2.55 -32.36 -5.33
N ASP A 405 -1.26 -32.57 -5.58
CA ASP A 405 -0.68 -32.52 -6.93
C ASP A 405 -1.38 -33.53 -7.90
N ILE A 406 -2.39 -33.06 -8.65
CA ILE A 406 -3.27 -33.86 -9.50
C ILE A 406 -3.06 -33.47 -10.96
N ASN A 407 -2.90 -34.49 -11.82
CA ASN A 407 -2.90 -34.32 -13.27
C ASN A 407 -4.25 -34.77 -13.83
N LEU A 408 -5.00 -33.83 -14.40
CA LEU A 408 -6.26 -34.13 -15.08
C LEU A 408 -5.98 -34.72 -16.46
N LEU A 409 -6.67 -35.82 -16.77
CA LEU A 409 -6.68 -36.47 -18.10
C LEU A 409 -7.73 -35.84 -19.01
N LYS A 410 -8.84 -35.37 -18.43
CA LYS A 410 -9.92 -34.66 -19.13
C LYS A 410 -10.22 -33.35 -18.40
N PRO A 411 -10.69 -32.31 -19.10
CA PRO A 411 -10.96 -31.04 -18.46
C PRO A 411 -12.20 -31.13 -17.57
N ILE A 412 -12.22 -30.34 -16.50
CA ILE A 412 -13.39 -30.13 -15.65
C ILE A 412 -14.08 -28.86 -16.14
N GLN A 413 -15.40 -28.93 -16.28
CA GLN A 413 -16.21 -27.78 -16.63
C GLN A 413 -16.55 -26.96 -15.37
N PHE A 414 -16.17 -25.69 -15.40
CA PHE A 414 -16.45 -24.70 -14.38
C PHE A 414 -17.57 -23.78 -14.84
N THR A 415 -18.53 -23.55 -13.96
CA THR A 415 -19.55 -22.50 -14.09
C THR A 415 -19.26 -21.46 -13.03
N LEU A 416 -18.96 -20.22 -13.45
CA LEU A 416 -18.42 -19.16 -12.63
C LEU A 416 -19.35 -17.94 -12.66
N PRO A 417 -19.87 -17.44 -11.52
CA PRO A 417 -20.70 -16.24 -11.53
C PRO A 417 -19.87 -14.98 -11.78
N ILE A 418 -20.46 -13.97 -12.42
CA ILE A 418 -19.86 -12.64 -12.60
C ILE A 418 -20.87 -11.55 -12.27
N LEU A 419 -20.41 -10.48 -11.61
CA LEU A 419 -21.27 -9.36 -11.26
C LEU A 419 -21.58 -8.48 -12.48
N VAL A 420 -22.77 -8.63 -13.05
CA VAL A 420 -23.23 -7.74 -14.12
C VAL A 420 -23.87 -6.51 -13.50
N GLN A 421 -23.36 -5.32 -13.84
CA GLN A 421 -24.04 -4.09 -13.47
C GLN A 421 -25.40 -4.03 -14.19
N PRO A 422 -26.52 -3.77 -13.49
CA PRO A 422 -27.82 -3.72 -14.13
C PRO A 422 -27.86 -2.57 -15.14
N LYS A 423 -28.06 -2.90 -16.42
CA LYS A 423 -28.34 -1.90 -17.47
C LYS A 423 -29.66 -1.22 -17.12
N LYS A 424 -29.64 0.08 -16.78
CA LYS A 424 -30.89 0.86 -16.67
C LYS A 424 -31.60 0.76 -18.02
N LYS A 425 -32.74 0.07 -18.06
CA LYS A 425 -33.61 0.04 -19.25
C LYS A 425 -34.08 1.47 -19.52
N THR A 426 -33.65 2.04 -20.63
CA THR A 426 -34.20 3.29 -21.17
C THR A 426 -35.70 3.10 -21.38
N LEU A 427 -36.53 3.86 -20.65
CA LEU A 427 -37.97 3.90 -20.94
C LEU A 427 -38.17 4.41 -22.38
N PRO A 428 -39.15 3.88 -23.13
CA PRO A 428 -39.42 4.35 -24.48
C PRO A 428 -39.97 5.78 -24.41
N SER A 429 -39.23 6.72 -24.99
CA SER A 429 -39.62 8.12 -25.13
C SER A 429 -40.86 8.22 -26.01
N LYS A 430 -42.03 8.47 -25.40
CA LYS A 430 -43.18 9.01 -26.12
C LYS A 430 -42.97 10.52 -26.26
N THR A 431 -42.87 10.94 -27.51
CA THR A 431 -42.91 12.33 -27.95
C THR A 431 -44.25 12.94 -27.53
N THR A 432 -44.23 13.95 -26.67
CA THR A 432 -45.32 14.93 -26.58
C THR A 432 -44.71 16.28 -26.24
N GLN A 433 -45.06 17.25 -27.09
CA GLN A 433 -44.71 18.66 -27.04
C GLN A 433 -45.02 19.25 -25.66
N MET A 434 -44.21 20.20 -25.20
CA MET A 434 -44.71 21.47 -24.67
C MET A 434 -43.58 22.51 -24.52
N SER A 435 -44.05 23.74 -24.66
CA SER A 435 -43.43 25.05 -24.76
C SER A 435 -42.73 25.57 -23.50
N MET A 436 -42.00 26.67 -23.71
CA MET A 436 -41.38 27.61 -22.77
C MET A 436 -42.06 27.74 -21.40
N ASP A 437 -41.27 27.83 -20.33
CA ASP A 437 -41.13 29.09 -19.58
C ASP A 437 -40.00 29.07 -18.54
N ALA A 438 -39.61 30.28 -18.14
CA ALA A 438 -38.37 30.68 -17.50
C ALA A 438 -38.32 30.53 -15.97
N GLY A 439 -37.08 30.45 -15.46
CA GLY A 439 -36.64 31.14 -14.24
C GLY A 439 -36.73 30.38 -12.92
N SER A 440 -35.60 29.80 -12.48
CA SER A 440 -35.19 29.86 -11.06
C SER A 440 -33.70 29.62 -10.90
N THR A 441 -33.02 30.63 -10.37
CA THR A 441 -31.67 30.57 -9.81
C THR A 441 -31.69 29.63 -8.60
N THR A 442 -30.87 28.58 -8.60
CA THR A 442 -30.71 27.73 -7.41
C THR A 442 -29.26 27.28 -7.28
N GLN A 443 -28.72 27.51 -6.08
CA GLN A 443 -27.36 27.17 -5.66
C GLN A 443 -27.11 25.66 -5.84
N GLU A 444 -26.02 25.31 -6.51
CA GLU A 444 -25.57 23.92 -6.65
C GLU A 444 -25.22 23.37 -5.26
N SER A 445 -26.00 22.40 -4.79
CA SER A 445 -25.68 21.66 -3.58
C SER A 445 -24.51 20.70 -3.88
N GLN A 446 -23.64 20.44 -2.90
CA GLN A 446 -22.56 19.45 -3.05
C GLN A 446 -23.07 18.04 -3.45
N GLN A 447 -24.35 17.76 -3.24
CA GLN A 447 -25.02 16.54 -3.69
C GLN A 447 -25.29 16.52 -5.21
N ASP A 448 -25.48 17.68 -5.85
CA ASP A 448 -25.66 17.78 -7.30
C ASP A 448 -24.35 17.59 -8.06
N ILE A 449 -23.21 18.02 -7.48
CA ILE A 449 -21.87 17.75 -8.03
C ILE A 449 -21.55 16.26 -7.93
N ILE A 450 -21.90 15.60 -6.82
CA ILE A 450 -21.73 14.14 -6.65
C ILE A 450 -22.65 13.38 -7.60
N ALA A 451 -23.90 13.81 -7.79
CA ALA A 451 -24.83 13.20 -8.73
C ALA A 451 -24.43 13.41 -10.21
N GLN A 452 -23.90 14.59 -10.57
CA GLN A 452 -23.35 14.84 -11.90
C GLN A 452 -22.04 14.07 -12.13
N GLN A 453 -21.17 13.93 -11.13
CA GLN A 453 -19.97 13.08 -11.21
C GLN A 453 -20.33 11.59 -11.32
N GLN A 454 -21.35 11.12 -10.60
CA GLN A 454 -21.91 9.77 -10.77
C GLN A 454 -22.50 9.58 -12.17
N GLN A 455 -23.20 10.59 -12.72
CA GLN A 455 -23.75 10.52 -14.08
C GLN A 455 -22.67 10.57 -15.17
N LEU A 456 -21.54 11.26 -14.96
CA LEU A 456 -20.41 11.29 -15.91
C LEU A 456 -19.67 9.94 -15.95
N ILE A 457 -19.53 9.25 -14.81
CA ILE A 457 -19.03 7.87 -14.73
C ILE A 457 -19.98 6.94 -15.50
N PHE A 458 -21.30 7.07 -15.31
CA PHE A 458 -22.30 6.24 -15.99
C PHE A 458 -22.47 6.53 -17.49
N LYS A 459 -22.31 7.77 -17.96
CA LYS A 459 -22.40 8.12 -19.40
C LYS A 459 -21.17 7.67 -20.19
N SER A 460 -20.00 7.58 -19.58
CA SER A 460 -18.83 6.99 -20.25
C SER A 460 -18.88 5.46 -20.33
N MET A 461 -19.68 4.81 -19.47
CA MET A 461 -19.89 3.36 -19.38
C MET A 461 -21.01 2.85 -20.32
N LEU A 462 -21.78 3.73 -20.94
CA LEU A 462 -22.77 3.43 -21.98
C LEU A 462 -22.29 3.97 -23.33
N GLY A 463 -21.06 3.61 -23.70
CA GLY A 463 -20.60 3.75 -25.07
C GLY A 463 -21.22 2.63 -25.92
N GLU A 464 -22.08 3.00 -26.85
CA GLU A 464 -22.46 2.15 -27.98
C GLU A 464 -21.20 1.71 -28.74
N ASN A 465 -20.58 0.59 -28.34
CA ASN A 465 -19.63 -0.23 -29.11
C ASN A 465 -19.20 -1.45 -28.27
N LEU A 466 -20.00 -2.53 -28.33
CA LEU A 466 -19.68 -3.85 -27.74
C LEU A 466 -18.46 -4.56 -28.39
N SER A 467 -17.61 -3.86 -29.16
CA SER A 467 -16.48 -4.45 -29.89
C SER A 467 -15.17 -4.51 -29.07
N ASN A 468 -15.07 -3.77 -27.96
CA ASN A 468 -13.82 -3.63 -27.20
C ASN A 468 -13.79 -4.36 -25.85
N GLU A 469 -14.90 -4.93 -25.41
CA GLU A 469 -14.97 -5.71 -24.17
C GLU A 469 -14.15 -7.00 -24.27
N ARG A 470 -13.44 -7.36 -23.20
CA ARG A 470 -12.81 -8.67 -23.03
C ARG A 470 -13.26 -9.32 -21.74
N LEU A 471 -13.51 -10.61 -21.83
CA LEU A 471 -13.62 -11.49 -20.68
C LEU A 471 -12.30 -12.27 -20.54
N ILE A 472 -11.73 -12.31 -19.34
CA ILE A 472 -10.53 -13.09 -19.03
C ILE A 472 -10.65 -13.79 -17.67
N LEU A 473 -9.95 -14.91 -17.55
CA LEU A 473 -9.72 -15.60 -16.28
C LEU A 473 -8.31 -15.24 -15.83
N LEU A 474 -8.20 -14.77 -14.59
CA LEU A 474 -6.92 -14.63 -13.93
C LEU A 474 -6.76 -15.69 -12.86
N TYR A 475 -5.53 -16.11 -12.65
CA TYR A 475 -5.18 -17.10 -11.64
C TYR A 475 -3.97 -16.66 -10.82
N SER A 476 -3.83 -17.22 -9.64
CA SER A 476 -2.68 -17.01 -8.77
C SER A 476 -2.31 -18.30 -8.06
N ASN A 477 -1.01 -18.49 -7.83
CA ASN A 477 -0.55 -19.50 -6.88
C ASN A 477 -0.97 -19.11 -5.45
N SER A 478 -1.11 -20.10 -4.57
CA SER A 478 -1.57 -19.90 -3.18
C SER A 478 -0.69 -18.97 -2.33
N ASN A 479 0.57 -18.75 -2.75
CA ASN A 479 1.55 -17.93 -2.01
C ASN A 479 2.00 -16.66 -2.76
N GLU A 480 1.45 -16.37 -3.93
CA GLU A 480 1.81 -15.20 -4.74
C GLU A 480 0.70 -14.16 -4.66
N ASN A 481 1.01 -12.88 -4.45
CA ASN A 481 0.01 -11.79 -4.52
C ASN A 481 -0.14 -11.22 -5.95
N ILE A 482 0.27 -11.98 -6.95
CA ILE A 482 0.33 -11.55 -8.34
C ILE A 482 -0.66 -12.39 -9.13
N TRP A 483 -1.60 -11.71 -9.78
CA TRP A 483 -2.56 -12.34 -10.68
C TRP A 483 -1.92 -12.54 -12.06
N HIS A 484 -1.90 -13.77 -12.55
CA HIS A 484 -1.49 -14.17 -13.89
C HIS A 484 -2.72 -14.33 -14.79
N ILE A 485 -2.55 -14.18 -16.11
CA ILE A 485 -3.65 -14.30 -17.06
C ILE A 485 -3.57 -15.66 -17.73
N ASP A 486 -4.69 -16.37 -17.78
CA ASP A 486 -4.79 -17.57 -18.60
C ASP A 486 -5.30 -17.21 -20.00
N THR A 487 -4.42 -17.29 -21.00
CA THR A 487 -4.75 -16.98 -22.40
C THR A 487 -5.33 -18.16 -23.17
N ASP A 488 -5.16 -19.37 -22.66
CA ASP A 488 -5.44 -20.61 -23.38
C ASP A 488 -6.86 -21.12 -23.11
N ILE A 489 -7.49 -20.59 -22.05
CA ILE A 489 -8.84 -20.93 -21.65
C ILE A 489 -9.89 -20.19 -22.50
N ARG A 490 -10.85 -20.96 -23.03
CA ARG A 490 -12.04 -20.43 -23.71
C ARG A 490 -13.13 -20.15 -22.70
N LEU A 491 -13.58 -18.90 -22.64
CA LEU A 491 -14.66 -18.46 -21.76
C LEU A 491 -15.94 -18.29 -22.57
N ILE A 492 -17.01 -18.97 -22.17
CA ILE A 492 -18.32 -18.90 -22.79
C ILE A 492 -19.23 -18.08 -21.89
N ASP A 493 -19.70 -16.94 -22.40
CA ASP A 493 -20.58 -16.04 -21.67
C ASP A 493 -22.05 -16.45 -21.79
N SER A 494 -22.80 -16.41 -20.69
CA SER A 494 -24.24 -16.68 -20.70
C SER A 494 -24.99 -15.59 -21.48
N LYS A 495 -26.22 -15.91 -21.91
CA LYS A 495 -27.11 -14.92 -22.56
C LYS A 495 -27.47 -13.74 -21.64
N LEU A 496 -27.42 -13.95 -20.32
CA LEU A 496 -27.72 -12.94 -19.32
C LEU A 496 -26.45 -12.23 -18.82
N HIS A 497 -25.28 -12.60 -19.35
CA HIS A 497 -23.95 -12.11 -19.02
C HIS A 497 -23.50 -12.32 -17.56
N ASP A 498 -24.25 -13.10 -16.78
CA ASP A 498 -24.14 -13.28 -15.33
C ASP A 498 -23.36 -14.53 -14.90
N ILE A 499 -23.13 -15.44 -15.84
CA ILE A 499 -22.49 -16.73 -15.62
C ILE A 499 -21.54 -17.00 -16.77
N ILE A 500 -20.34 -17.45 -16.46
CA ILE A 500 -19.31 -17.85 -17.42
C ILE A 500 -19.08 -19.35 -17.30
N THR A 501 -19.13 -20.07 -18.40
CA THR A 501 -18.78 -21.49 -18.46
C THR A 501 -17.45 -21.69 -19.15
N THR A 502 -16.59 -22.54 -18.60
CA THR A 502 -15.27 -22.81 -19.15
C THR A 502 -14.76 -24.20 -18.79
N ASP A 503 -13.94 -24.78 -19.65
CA ASP A 503 -13.35 -26.11 -19.43
C ASP A 503 -11.87 -25.94 -19.07
N ILE A 504 -11.48 -26.44 -17.89
CA ILE A 504 -10.15 -26.26 -17.30
C ILE A 504 -9.43 -27.60 -17.21
N GLN A 505 -8.29 -27.72 -17.89
CA GLN A 505 -7.41 -28.91 -17.84
C GLN A 505 -6.36 -28.82 -16.72
N TYR A 506 -5.93 -27.62 -16.36
CA TYR A 506 -4.95 -27.37 -15.30
C TYR A 506 -5.62 -26.57 -14.20
N LEU A 507 -5.84 -27.21 -13.04
CA LEU A 507 -6.47 -26.54 -11.91
C LEU A 507 -5.55 -25.43 -11.41
N HIS A 508 -6.14 -24.29 -11.09
CA HIS A 508 -5.44 -23.16 -10.50
C HIS A 508 -5.82 -23.03 -9.03
N SER A 509 -4.86 -22.77 -8.14
CA SER A 509 -5.15 -22.67 -6.70
C SER A 509 -6.06 -21.49 -6.37
N ARG A 510 -5.95 -20.38 -7.10
CA ARG A 510 -6.82 -19.22 -6.93
C ARG A 510 -7.21 -18.68 -8.30
N MET A 511 -8.47 -18.30 -8.47
CA MET A 511 -9.03 -17.85 -9.73
C MET A 511 -10.02 -16.70 -9.55
N ILE A 512 -10.07 -15.80 -10.52
CA ILE A 512 -11.07 -14.74 -10.61
C ILE A 512 -11.39 -14.45 -12.09
N VAL A 513 -12.68 -14.27 -12.39
CA VAL A 513 -13.12 -13.89 -13.74
C VAL A 513 -13.38 -12.40 -13.80
N VAL A 514 -12.91 -11.74 -14.84
CA VAL A 514 -13.03 -10.29 -14.99
C VAL A 514 -13.44 -9.90 -16.39
N ARG A 515 -14.33 -8.91 -16.47
CA ARG A 515 -14.71 -8.22 -17.70
C ARG A 515 -14.13 -6.82 -17.68
N TYR A 516 -13.41 -6.43 -18.73
CA TYR A 516 -12.80 -5.12 -18.83
C TYR A 516 -12.78 -4.61 -20.29
N ASP A 517 -12.58 -3.31 -20.46
CA ASP A 517 -12.41 -2.63 -21.75
C ASP A 517 -10.92 -2.58 -22.13
N LYS A 518 -10.58 -3.22 -23.26
CA LYS A 518 -9.20 -3.32 -23.77
C LYS A 518 -8.58 -1.98 -24.15
N GLN A 519 -9.39 -0.98 -24.49
CA GLN A 519 -8.89 0.35 -24.89
C GLN A 519 -8.54 1.21 -23.68
N LEU A 520 -9.29 1.06 -22.59
CA LEU A 520 -9.16 1.89 -21.39
C LEU A 520 -8.20 1.30 -20.37
N MET A 521 -8.02 -0.02 -20.36
CA MET A 521 -7.22 -0.71 -19.35
C MET A 521 -6.22 -1.69 -19.99
N SER A 522 -4.94 -1.52 -19.65
CA SER A 522 -3.89 -2.48 -20.03
C SER A 522 -3.90 -3.72 -19.13
N LEU A 523 -3.37 -4.85 -19.62
CA LEU A 523 -3.29 -6.10 -18.84
C LEU A 523 -2.49 -5.94 -17.53
N LYS A 524 -1.37 -5.21 -17.57
CA LYS A 524 -0.55 -4.97 -16.38
C LYS A 524 -1.31 -4.14 -15.33
N GLN A 525 -2.03 -3.11 -15.78
CA GLN A 525 -2.88 -2.31 -14.90
C GLN A 525 -3.98 -3.17 -14.28
N LEU A 526 -4.62 -4.04 -15.06
CA LEU A 526 -5.64 -4.95 -14.55
C LEU A 526 -5.11 -5.86 -13.43
N GLN A 527 -3.94 -6.47 -13.61
CA GLN A 527 -3.31 -7.30 -12.56
C GLN A 527 -3.07 -6.50 -11.28
N THR A 528 -2.54 -5.28 -11.38
CA THR A 528 -2.31 -4.41 -10.21
C THR A 528 -3.60 -3.97 -9.54
N THR A 529 -4.64 -3.64 -10.33
CA THR A 529 -5.95 -3.24 -9.81
C THR A 529 -6.62 -4.40 -9.07
N LEU A 530 -6.46 -5.64 -9.52
CA LEU A 530 -7.01 -6.82 -8.84
C LEU A 530 -6.27 -7.17 -7.55
N SER A 531 -4.94 -7.05 -7.52
CA SER A 531 -4.18 -7.18 -6.27
C SER A 531 -4.63 -6.11 -5.24
N LEU A 532 -4.87 -4.88 -5.69
CA LEU A 532 -5.40 -3.81 -4.85
C LEU A 532 -6.85 -4.08 -4.40
N PHE A 533 -7.66 -4.67 -5.27
CA PHE A 533 -9.03 -5.06 -4.99
C PHE A 533 -9.09 -6.13 -3.89
N GLU A 534 -8.31 -7.20 -4.02
CA GLU A 534 -8.19 -8.27 -3.02
C GLU A 534 -7.71 -7.73 -1.66
N GLN A 535 -6.76 -6.79 -1.65
CA GLN A 535 -6.34 -6.10 -0.43
C GLN A 535 -7.49 -5.29 0.19
N THR A 536 -8.32 -4.65 -0.62
CA THR A 536 -9.46 -3.86 -0.15
C THR A 536 -10.55 -4.76 0.46
N LEU A 537 -10.76 -5.97 -0.08
CA LEU A 537 -11.70 -6.94 0.50
C LEU A 537 -11.31 -7.38 1.92
N ASN A 538 -10.01 -7.33 2.26
CA ASN A 538 -9.49 -7.64 3.59
C ASN A 538 -9.55 -6.45 4.57
N GLN A 539 -9.87 -5.25 4.07
CA GLN A 539 -9.88 -4.03 4.86
C GLN A 539 -11.29 -3.70 5.38
N ARG A 540 -11.35 -3.08 6.55
CA ARG A 540 -12.56 -2.60 7.23
C ARG A 540 -12.39 -1.13 7.58
N SER A 541 -13.44 -0.35 7.39
CA SER A 541 -13.51 1.03 7.87
C SER A 541 -13.84 1.03 9.36
N ALA A 542 -12.98 1.69 10.14
CA ALA A 542 -13.12 1.87 11.56
C ALA A 542 -13.17 3.36 11.88
N THR A 543 -13.91 3.71 12.90
CA THR A 543 -14.11 5.09 13.33
C THR A 543 -13.69 5.22 14.78
N LEU A 544 -12.83 6.20 15.03
CA LEU A 544 -12.42 6.63 16.36
C LEU A 544 -13.31 7.80 16.79
N ILE A 545 -13.88 7.70 17.97
CA ILE A 545 -14.77 8.71 18.56
C ILE A 545 -14.20 9.08 19.93
N LEU A 546 -13.88 10.36 20.14
CA LEU A 546 -13.47 10.88 21.44
C LEU A 546 -14.55 11.80 22.00
N ARG A 547 -15.02 11.52 23.22
CA ARG A 547 -16.01 12.35 23.93
C ARG A 547 -15.54 12.68 25.35
N HIS A 548 -15.92 13.87 25.82
CA HIS A 548 -15.74 14.30 27.21
C HIS A 548 -17.02 14.05 28.02
N ARG A 549 -16.92 13.84 29.33
CA ARG A 549 -18.11 13.69 30.18
C ARG A 549 -18.75 15.05 30.46
N SER A 550 -20.09 15.12 30.41
CA SER A 550 -20.84 16.38 30.45
C SER A 550 -20.67 17.20 31.72
N LEU A 551 -20.51 16.53 32.85
CA LEU A 551 -20.35 17.20 34.15
C LEU A 551 -18.87 17.38 34.55
N ILE A 552 -17.98 16.58 33.96
CA ILE A 552 -16.57 16.51 34.36
C ILE A 552 -15.72 16.43 33.08
N PRO A 553 -15.26 17.58 32.54
CA PRO A 553 -14.45 17.61 31.32
C PRO A 553 -13.12 16.86 31.42
N ASN A 554 -12.68 16.53 32.63
CA ASN A 554 -11.48 15.74 32.89
C ASN A 554 -11.68 14.25 32.57
N GLU A 555 -12.91 13.75 32.48
CA GLU A 555 -13.15 12.35 32.11
C GLU A 555 -13.42 12.26 30.62
N ILE A 556 -12.66 11.41 29.94
CA ILE A 556 -12.78 11.17 28.51
C ILE A 556 -13.07 9.70 28.22
N CYS A 557 -13.81 9.46 27.14
CA CYS A 557 -14.03 8.15 26.57
C CYS A 557 -13.59 8.18 25.09
N LEU A 558 -12.63 7.31 24.77
CA LEU A 558 -12.24 7.03 23.39
C LEU A 558 -12.81 5.67 22.99
N THR A 559 -13.53 5.63 21.88
CA THR A 559 -14.07 4.39 21.32
C THR A 559 -13.52 4.15 19.93
N CYS A 560 -13.16 2.90 19.63
CA CYS A 560 -12.86 2.44 18.27
C CYS A 560 -13.90 1.40 17.86
N CYS A 561 -14.70 1.70 16.83
CA CYS A 561 -15.77 0.82 16.36
C CYS A 561 -15.84 0.77 14.83
N SER A 562 -16.60 -0.19 14.28
CA SER A 562 -16.90 -0.21 12.85
C SER A 562 -17.73 1.00 12.45
N THR A 563 -17.44 1.61 11.30
CA THR A 563 -18.17 2.76 10.76
C THR A 563 -19.68 2.48 10.61
N GLN A 564 -20.07 1.22 10.41
CA GLN A 564 -21.48 0.82 10.32
C GLN A 564 -22.25 0.91 11.64
N ARG A 565 -21.55 1.04 12.78
CA ARG A 565 -22.13 1.01 14.13
C ARG A 565 -22.00 2.35 14.86
N ILE A 566 -21.54 3.40 14.19
CA ILE A 566 -21.34 4.73 14.80
C ILE A 566 -22.59 5.18 15.53
N ASP A 567 -23.76 5.14 14.88
CA ASP A 567 -25.01 5.65 15.47
C ASP A 567 -25.42 4.89 16.74
N THR A 568 -25.23 3.57 16.77
CA THR A 568 -25.56 2.76 17.95
C THR A 568 -24.63 3.10 19.11
N ILE A 569 -23.33 3.15 18.83
CA ILE A 569 -22.29 3.42 19.83
C ILE A 569 -22.38 4.85 20.36
N ASP A 570 -22.62 5.83 19.48
CA ASP A 570 -22.78 7.23 19.86
C ASP A 570 -24.01 7.41 20.76
N ASN A 571 -25.10 6.67 20.50
CA ASN A 571 -26.27 6.66 21.38
C ASN A 571 -26.01 5.99 22.73
N ASP A 572 -25.16 4.96 22.79
CA ASP A 572 -24.78 4.31 24.04
C ASP A 572 -23.89 5.23 24.89
N ILE A 573 -22.90 5.88 24.28
CA ILE A 573 -22.04 6.89 24.92
C ILE A 573 -22.88 8.08 25.44
N LYS A 574 -23.94 8.49 24.72
CA LYS A 574 -24.87 9.52 25.20
C LYS A 574 -25.61 9.10 26.48
N LYS A 575 -26.03 7.84 26.59
CA LYS A 575 -26.70 7.33 27.80
C LYS A 575 -25.79 7.39 29.03
N GLU A 576 -24.48 7.32 28.83
CA GLU A 576 -23.48 7.38 29.90
C GLU A 576 -23.10 8.82 30.31
N ASN A 577 -23.79 9.83 29.75
CA ASN A 577 -23.64 11.27 30.01
C ASN A 577 -22.38 11.93 29.40
N TYR A 578 -21.88 11.42 28.29
CA TYR A 578 -20.82 12.09 27.51
C TYR A 578 -21.38 13.16 26.56
N THR A 579 -20.64 14.26 26.38
CA THR A 579 -21.05 15.46 25.64
C THR A 579 -21.04 15.27 24.14
N ASN A 580 -21.89 16.02 23.42
CA ASN A 580 -21.86 16.09 21.97
C ASN A 580 -21.09 17.30 21.39
N ASN A 581 -20.60 18.22 22.22
CA ASN A 581 -20.17 19.55 21.74
C ASN A 581 -18.75 19.58 21.14
N ASP A 582 -17.87 18.64 21.50
CA ASP A 582 -16.51 18.51 20.97
C ASP A 582 -16.40 17.26 20.07
N GLU A 583 -17.01 17.30 18.88
CA GLU A 583 -17.01 16.18 17.92
C GLU A 583 -15.61 15.93 17.36
N GLN A 584 -14.91 14.93 17.91
CA GLN A 584 -13.69 14.41 17.29
C GLN A 584 -13.91 12.99 16.80
N ILE A 585 -14.28 12.91 15.52
CA ILE A 585 -14.49 11.67 14.79
C ILE A 585 -13.39 11.55 13.75
N LYS A 586 -12.71 10.40 13.72
CA LYS A 586 -11.66 10.11 12.73
C LYS A 586 -11.84 8.72 12.16
N GLU A 587 -11.95 8.64 10.83
CA GLU A 587 -12.02 7.37 10.12
C GLU A 587 -10.62 6.86 9.78
N ILE A 588 -10.41 5.56 9.98
CA ILE A 588 -9.19 4.82 9.65
C ILE A 588 -9.55 3.49 9.02
N ILE A 589 -8.59 2.91 8.29
CA ILE A 589 -8.78 1.62 7.63
C ILE A 589 -7.90 0.60 8.32
N LEU A 590 -8.52 -0.47 8.78
CA LEU A 590 -7.91 -1.51 9.59
C LEU A 590 -8.24 -2.89 9.03
N GLN A 591 -7.50 -3.90 9.48
CA GLN A 591 -7.83 -5.31 9.28
C GLN A 591 -8.43 -5.87 10.57
N GLU A 592 -9.28 -6.88 10.43
CA GLU A 592 -9.88 -7.55 11.59
C GLU A 592 -8.79 -8.21 12.44
N GLY A 593 -8.82 -8.00 13.77
CA GLY A 593 -7.81 -8.51 14.69
C GLY A 593 -6.47 -7.77 14.65
N GLN A 594 -6.35 -6.68 13.89
CA GLN A 594 -5.13 -5.87 13.85
C GLN A 594 -4.83 -5.29 15.24
N LEU A 595 -3.64 -5.59 15.76
CA LEU A 595 -3.15 -5.07 17.03
C LEU A 595 -2.74 -3.60 16.89
N LEU A 596 -3.29 -2.79 17.78
CA LEU A 596 -3.14 -1.36 17.87
C LEU A 596 -2.66 -0.97 19.27
N GLU A 597 -2.09 0.21 19.35
CA GLU A 597 -1.53 0.73 20.59
C GLU A 597 -1.91 2.21 20.73
N LEU A 598 -2.54 2.54 21.86
CA LEU A 598 -2.96 3.88 22.22
C LEU A 598 -1.87 4.57 23.04
N ARG A 599 -1.42 5.74 22.59
CA ARG A 599 -0.41 6.57 23.25
C ARG A 599 -0.90 8.00 23.42
N PHE A 600 -0.49 8.66 24.50
CA PHE A 600 -0.75 10.08 24.72
C PHE A 600 0.50 10.92 24.42
N ARG A 601 0.30 12.13 23.88
CA ARG A 601 1.37 13.09 23.57
C ARG A 601 0.90 14.52 23.91
N GLY A 602 1.82 15.39 24.33
CA GLY A 602 1.53 16.81 24.56
C GLY A 602 1.27 17.12 26.03
N ASN A 603 0.52 18.20 26.30
CA ASN A 603 0.38 18.74 27.66
C ASN A 603 -0.77 18.12 28.47
N VAL A 604 -1.54 17.19 27.88
CA VAL A 604 -2.68 16.52 28.53
C VAL A 604 -2.40 15.02 28.58
N LEU A 605 -2.36 14.45 29.79
CA LEU A 605 -2.08 13.03 30.05
C LEU A 605 -3.07 12.42 31.04
N PRO A 606 -3.27 11.09 31.01
CA PRO A 606 -4.08 10.39 31.99
C PRO A 606 -3.47 10.43 33.40
N ILE A 607 -4.29 10.69 34.42
CA ILE A 607 -3.90 10.90 35.84
C ILE A 607 -3.19 9.68 36.44
N ASN A 608 -3.50 8.47 35.96
CA ASN A 608 -2.98 7.22 36.53
C ASN A 608 -1.65 6.75 35.89
N ASN A 609 -1.14 7.42 34.85
CA ASN A 609 0.10 7.02 34.18
C ASN A 609 1.24 8.00 34.50
N ASN A 610 1.88 7.80 35.65
CA ASN A 610 3.13 8.50 36.00
C ASN A 610 4.29 8.18 35.04
N ASN A 611 4.13 7.19 34.16
CA ASN A 611 5.05 6.91 33.07
C ASN A 611 4.44 7.37 31.74
N GLN A 612 5.10 8.31 31.06
CA GLN A 612 4.76 8.79 29.72
C GLN A 612 4.80 7.70 28.61
N GLN A 613 4.90 6.42 28.97
CA GLN A 613 5.21 5.29 28.08
C GLN A 613 4.31 4.07 28.25
N SER A 614 3.34 4.06 29.18
CA SER A 614 2.41 2.92 29.30
C SER A 614 1.37 3.01 28.19
N ALA A 615 1.69 2.40 27.07
CA ALA A 615 0.79 2.34 25.95
C ALA A 615 -0.25 1.24 26.16
N THR A 616 -1.50 1.52 25.78
CA THR A 616 -2.60 0.59 25.96
C THR A 616 -2.78 -0.22 24.68
N PRO A 617 -2.45 -1.53 24.65
CA PRO A 617 -2.70 -2.36 23.50
C PRO A 617 -4.19 -2.68 23.38
N PHE A 618 -4.70 -2.74 22.16
CA PHE A 618 -6.03 -3.25 21.86
C PHE A 618 -6.07 -3.85 20.46
N ALA A 619 -7.05 -4.70 20.19
CA ALA A 619 -7.25 -5.27 18.85
C ALA A 619 -8.52 -4.69 18.21
N PHE A 620 -8.45 -4.36 16.93
CA PHE A 620 -9.66 -3.94 16.21
C PHE A 620 -10.59 -5.12 15.93
N ASN A 621 -11.88 -4.91 16.19
CA ASN A 621 -12.92 -5.87 15.87
C ASN A 621 -14.21 -5.18 15.38
N THR A 622 -14.83 -5.74 14.35
CA THR A 622 -16.08 -5.19 13.79
C THR A 622 -17.28 -5.35 14.75
N ASN A 623 -17.29 -6.43 15.53
CA ASN A 623 -18.39 -6.82 16.41
C ASN A 623 -18.20 -6.38 17.87
N PHE A 624 -16.94 -6.18 18.28
CA PHE A 624 -16.59 -5.79 19.63
C PHE A 624 -15.89 -4.42 19.61
N PRO A 625 -16.63 -3.32 19.86
CA PRO A 625 -16.02 -2.00 19.96
C PRO A 625 -15.03 -1.95 21.13
N PHE A 626 -13.92 -1.27 20.94
CA PHE A 626 -12.97 -0.99 22.01
C PHE A 626 -13.37 0.31 22.71
N PHE A 627 -13.44 0.28 24.04
CA PHE A 627 -13.69 1.45 24.88
C PHE A 627 -12.50 1.71 25.80
N PHE A 628 -12.06 2.97 25.85
CA PHE A 628 -11.00 3.44 26.72
C PHE A 628 -11.48 4.66 27.48
N GLU A 629 -11.76 4.47 28.77
CA GLU A 629 -12.18 5.53 29.68
C GLU A 629 -11.05 5.91 30.61
N THR A 630 -10.76 7.21 30.73
CA THR A 630 -9.72 7.68 31.63
C THR A 630 -9.94 9.12 32.08
N ASN A 631 -9.32 9.47 33.20
CA ASN A 631 -9.28 10.84 33.69
C ASN A 631 -7.98 11.50 33.24
N ILE A 632 -8.07 12.68 32.63
CA ILE A 632 -6.95 13.46 32.11
C ILE A 632 -6.65 14.67 32.99
N SER A 633 -5.38 15.09 32.96
CA SER A 633 -4.86 16.27 33.64
C SER A 633 -3.74 16.92 32.83
N GLU A 634 -3.50 18.20 33.07
CA GLU A 634 -2.39 18.93 32.47
C GLU A 634 -1.04 18.59 33.13
N ILE A 635 0.02 18.49 32.33
CA ILE A 635 1.39 18.33 32.82
C ILE A 635 1.93 19.67 33.32
N ASP A 636 1.89 20.68 32.46
CA ASP A 636 2.35 22.04 32.73
C ASP A 636 1.18 23.03 32.70
N LYS A 637 0.86 23.56 33.88
CA LYS A 637 -0.19 24.55 34.13
C LYS A 637 0.11 25.91 33.49
N TYR A 638 1.36 26.18 33.16
CA TYR A 638 1.80 27.45 32.57
C TYR A 638 1.87 27.40 31.04
N CYS A 639 1.77 26.20 30.45
CA CYS A 639 1.77 26.02 29.01
C CYS A 639 0.47 26.53 28.37
N GLN A 640 0.54 26.92 27.09
CA GLN A 640 -0.61 27.42 26.30
C GLN A 640 -1.34 28.58 26.98
N HIS A 641 -0.61 29.52 27.60
CA HIS A 641 -1.18 30.59 28.44
C HIS A 641 -2.19 31.51 27.74
N LEU A 642 -2.13 31.63 26.40
CA LEU A 642 -3.07 32.40 25.58
C LEU A 642 -4.34 31.60 25.17
N SER A 643 -4.39 30.31 25.49
CA SER A 643 -5.53 29.44 25.21
C SER A 643 -6.42 29.27 26.43
N SER A 644 -7.73 29.21 26.20
CA SER A 644 -8.74 28.84 27.20
C SER A 644 -8.72 27.34 27.56
N CYS A 645 -8.00 26.51 26.78
CA CYS A 645 -7.87 25.07 26.98
C CYS A 645 -6.40 24.63 26.99
N TYR A 646 -6.10 23.54 27.71
CA TYR A 646 -4.89 22.75 27.49
C TYR A 646 -5.11 21.76 26.34
N TYR A 647 -4.08 21.56 25.51
CA TYR A 647 -4.13 20.62 24.39
C TYR A 647 -3.12 19.48 24.55
N GLY A 648 -3.57 18.27 24.24
CA GLY A 648 -2.75 17.09 24.01
C GLY A 648 -3.27 16.32 22.80
N TYR A 649 -2.72 15.14 22.57
CA TYR A 649 -3.08 14.27 21.46
C TYR A 649 -3.12 12.82 21.90
N ILE A 650 -4.12 12.08 21.42
CA ILE A 650 -4.14 10.62 21.46
C ILE A 650 -3.68 10.12 20.09
N GLN A 651 -2.63 9.31 20.10
CA GLN A 651 -2.05 8.69 18.92
C GLN A 651 -2.33 7.19 18.91
N ILE A 652 -2.78 6.68 17.76
CA ILE A 652 -3.01 5.25 17.54
C ILE A 652 -1.92 4.72 16.63
N TYR A 653 -1.09 3.83 17.16
CA TYR A 653 -0.03 3.14 16.44
C TYR A 653 -0.49 1.74 16.05
N SER A 654 -0.01 1.26 14.90
CA SER A 654 -0.10 -0.14 14.54
C SER A 654 1.28 -0.77 14.52
N LYS A 655 1.40 -1.93 15.16
CA LYS A 655 2.59 -2.78 15.07
C LYS A 655 2.49 -3.60 13.78
N ARG A 656 3.14 -3.15 12.71
CA ARG A 656 3.32 -3.96 11.50
C ARG A 656 4.66 -4.68 11.60
N LYS A 657 4.64 -6.00 11.84
CA LYS A 657 5.82 -6.83 11.58
C LYS A 657 5.98 -6.98 10.07
N HIS A 658 6.89 -6.22 9.47
CA HIS A 658 7.27 -6.41 8.08
C HIS A 658 8.36 -7.47 8.02
N TYR A 659 8.16 -8.55 7.26
CA TYR A 659 9.28 -9.32 6.73
C TYR A 659 9.95 -8.47 5.66
N GLN A 660 10.95 -7.66 6.03
CA GLN A 660 11.83 -7.02 5.06
C GLN A 660 12.99 -7.97 4.74
N ASN A 661 13.11 -8.33 3.46
CA ASN A 661 14.40 -8.80 2.94
C ASN A 661 15.33 -7.59 2.89
N VAL A 662 16.07 -7.33 3.97
CA VAL A 662 17.11 -6.30 3.97
C VAL A 662 18.30 -6.84 3.17
N LEU A 663 18.43 -6.40 1.91
CA LEU A 663 19.71 -6.41 1.22
C LEU A 663 20.60 -5.37 1.93
N LYS A 664 21.54 -5.84 2.75
CA LYS A 664 22.59 -4.97 3.28
C LYS A 664 23.58 -4.66 2.16
N ASP A 665 23.88 -3.38 1.98
CA ASP A 665 25.00 -2.91 1.18
C ASP A 665 26.29 -3.61 1.63
N ILE A 666 27.01 -4.17 0.66
CA ILE A 666 28.23 -4.94 0.86
C ILE A 666 29.40 -3.95 0.98
N ASP A 667 29.88 -3.74 2.20
CA ASP A 667 31.22 -3.22 2.41
C ASP A 667 32.27 -4.30 2.13
N LYS A 668 33.07 -4.05 1.09
CA LYS A 668 34.20 -4.88 0.68
C LYS A 668 35.30 -4.83 1.74
N LYS A 669 35.31 -5.78 2.68
CA LYS A 669 36.51 -6.43 3.28
C LYS A 669 36.13 -7.24 4.52
N LYS A 670 35.89 -8.53 4.32
CA LYS A 670 36.24 -9.70 5.16
C LYS A 670 35.19 -10.78 4.96
N GLN A 671 35.62 -11.87 4.32
CA GLN A 671 34.86 -13.09 4.12
C GLN A 671 34.88 -13.92 5.40
N GLN A 672 33.73 -14.10 6.02
CA GLN A 672 33.29 -15.31 6.73
C GLN A 672 31.80 -15.12 7.04
N ILE A 673 30.95 -15.89 6.35
CA ILE A 673 29.50 -15.87 6.49
C ILE A 673 29.13 -17.09 7.32
N ASP A 674 28.96 -16.89 8.62
CA ASP A 674 28.01 -17.68 9.40
C ASP A 674 26.66 -16.97 9.32
N THR A 675 25.73 -17.54 8.56
CA THR A 675 24.37 -17.05 8.43
C THR A 675 23.59 -17.38 9.70
N VAL A 676 23.88 -16.67 10.79
CA VAL A 676 22.94 -16.60 11.91
C VAL A 676 21.76 -15.77 11.43
N LYS A 677 20.59 -16.43 11.26
CA LYS A 677 19.30 -15.75 11.21
C LYS A 677 19.10 -15.05 12.56
N GLN A 678 19.65 -13.85 12.71
CA GLN A 678 19.17 -12.96 13.77
C GLN A 678 17.83 -12.42 13.31
N GLU A 679 16.78 -12.89 13.97
CA GLU A 679 15.48 -12.24 14.05
C GLU A 679 15.66 -10.86 14.70
N SER A 680 16.11 -9.87 13.92
CA SER A 680 15.89 -8.48 14.30
C SER A 680 14.52 -8.08 13.75
N SER A 681 13.48 -8.34 14.55
CA SER A 681 12.17 -7.73 14.40
C SER A 681 12.31 -6.21 14.53
N HIS A 682 12.62 -5.54 13.42
CA HIS A 682 12.37 -4.11 13.31
C HIS A 682 10.86 -3.92 13.21
N GLU A 683 10.22 -3.75 14.37
CA GLU A 683 8.83 -3.32 14.47
C GLU A 683 8.75 -1.89 13.95
N ASN A 684 8.43 -1.73 12.67
CA ASN A 684 8.10 -0.42 12.13
C ASN A 684 6.69 -0.07 12.63
N GLU A 685 6.65 0.68 13.72
CA GLU A 685 5.42 1.26 14.24
C GLU A 685 4.94 2.36 13.28
N SER A 686 3.72 2.23 12.78
CA SER A 686 3.10 3.26 11.95
C SER A 686 1.99 3.97 12.72
N CYS A 687 2.10 5.28 12.89
CA CYS A 687 1.02 6.10 13.44
C CYS A 687 -0.13 6.17 12.41
N LEU A 688 -1.28 5.58 12.73
CA LEU A 688 -2.46 5.54 11.86
C LEU A 688 -3.36 6.76 12.05
N ALA A 689 -3.47 7.24 13.28
CA ALA A 689 -4.31 8.37 13.63
C ALA A 689 -3.73 9.16 14.81
N GLU A 690 -4.09 10.44 14.81
CA GLU A 690 -3.85 11.39 15.88
C GLU A 690 -5.14 12.19 16.06
N ILE A 691 -5.61 12.29 17.31
CA ILE A 691 -6.85 12.93 17.74
C ILE A 691 -6.49 13.96 18.81
N LEU A 692 -7.03 15.17 18.70
CA LEU A 692 -6.74 16.27 19.62
C LEU A 692 -7.50 16.06 20.93
N VAL A 693 -6.90 16.29 22.07
CA VAL A 693 -7.59 16.28 23.36
C VAL A 693 -7.56 17.69 23.92
N SER A 694 -8.73 18.25 24.22
CA SER A 694 -8.87 19.60 24.78
C SER A 694 -9.40 19.55 26.20
N LEU A 695 -8.64 20.08 27.15
CA LEU A 695 -9.03 20.18 28.55
C LEU A 695 -9.28 21.66 28.91
N PRO A 696 -10.52 22.08 29.23
CA PRO A 696 -10.81 23.47 29.58
C PRO A 696 -10.02 23.94 30.81
N LYS A 697 -9.46 25.15 30.76
CA LYS A 697 -8.83 25.77 31.94
C LYS A 697 -9.90 26.31 32.86
N VAL A 698 -9.72 26.08 34.17
CA VAL A 698 -10.55 26.75 35.18
C VAL A 698 -10.36 28.26 35.02
N SER A 699 -11.46 28.99 34.81
CA SER A 699 -11.44 30.45 34.72
C SER A 699 -10.81 31.00 36.00
N LYS A 700 -9.62 31.59 35.90
CA LYS A 700 -9.05 32.36 37.01
C LYS A 700 -10.03 33.49 37.29
N GLU A 701 -10.50 33.61 38.54
CA GLU A 701 -11.23 34.78 38.99
C GLU A 701 -10.47 36.02 38.54
N VAL A 702 -11.06 36.79 37.64
CA VAL A 702 -10.50 38.07 37.22
C VAL A 702 -10.42 38.90 38.49
N ARG A 703 -9.19 39.19 38.96
CA ARG A 703 -8.99 40.08 40.11
C ARG A 703 -9.65 41.40 39.75
N ILE A 704 -10.75 41.71 40.46
CA ILE A 704 -11.47 42.98 40.35
C ILE A 704 -10.43 44.10 40.47
N PRO A 705 -10.43 45.11 39.57
CA PRO A 705 -9.52 46.24 39.69
C PRO A 705 -9.76 46.90 41.05
N ILE A 706 -8.71 47.05 41.86
CA ILE A 706 -8.79 47.79 43.12
C ILE A 706 -9.11 49.24 42.76
N GLU A 707 -10.31 49.72 43.07
CA GLU A 707 -10.64 51.15 42.99
C GLU A 707 -9.66 51.91 43.91
N LYS A 708 -8.67 52.59 43.32
CA LYS A 708 -7.73 53.43 44.06
C LYS A 708 -8.50 54.65 44.57
N THR A 709 -8.79 54.68 45.87
CA THR A 709 -9.44 55.81 46.53
C THR A 709 -8.64 57.11 46.37
N LEU A 710 -9.37 58.22 46.14
CA LEU A 710 -8.82 59.56 45.93
C LEU A 710 -7.90 60.00 47.07
N SER A 711 -6.59 60.09 46.78
CA SER A 711 -5.60 60.55 47.74
C SER A 711 -5.76 62.06 47.99
N THR A 712 -6.28 62.45 49.15
CA THR A 712 -6.30 63.85 49.60
C THR A 712 -4.94 64.23 50.22
N PHE A 713 -4.51 65.49 50.03
CA PHE A 713 -3.31 66.04 50.66
C PHE A 713 -3.68 67.28 51.48
N THR A 714 -3.02 67.45 52.62
CA THR A 714 -3.09 68.68 53.43
C THR A 714 -1.98 69.62 52.97
N GLY A 715 -2.32 70.57 52.10
CA GLY A 715 -1.40 71.65 51.74
C GLY A 715 -1.27 72.67 52.86
N GLU A 716 -0.06 73.21 53.07
CA GLU A 716 0.16 74.37 53.94
C GLU A 716 0.01 75.65 53.11
N GLY A 717 -0.83 76.59 53.56
CA GLY A 717 -1.09 77.87 52.88
C GLY A 717 -2.32 77.87 51.95
N ILE A 718 -2.26 78.67 50.88
CA ILE A 718 -3.38 78.93 49.95
C ILE A 718 -3.66 77.73 49.01
N LEU A 719 -2.67 76.87 48.79
CA LEU A 719 -2.77 75.68 47.92
C LEU A 719 -3.41 74.51 48.67
N THR A 720 -4.74 74.53 48.77
CA THR A 720 -5.53 73.48 49.43
C THR A 720 -6.03 72.42 48.44
N SER A 721 -6.37 71.24 48.96
CA SER A 721 -7.00 70.18 48.13
C SER A 721 -8.34 70.64 47.52
N SER A 722 -9.06 71.58 48.16
CA SER A 722 -10.27 72.18 47.59
C SER A 722 -9.95 73.06 46.38
N LEU A 723 -8.92 73.92 46.46
CA LEU A 723 -8.50 74.75 45.33
C LEU A 723 -8.09 73.90 44.12
N PHE A 724 -7.38 72.79 44.35
CA PHE A 724 -6.99 71.88 43.27
C PHE A 724 -8.19 71.18 42.63
N ARG A 725 -9.25 70.90 43.41
CA ARG A 725 -10.50 70.37 42.87
C ARG A 725 -11.24 71.42 42.05
N ASP A 726 -11.25 72.68 42.50
CA ASP A 726 -11.88 73.78 41.77
C ASP A 726 -11.12 74.08 40.46
N MET A 727 -9.79 74.09 40.49
CA MET A 727 -8.94 74.21 39.30
C MET A 727 -9.15 73.03 38.35
N ALA A 728 -9.18 71.79 38.87
CA ALA A 728 -9.45 70.60 38.06
C ALA A 728 -10.84 70.66 37.41
N ALA A 729 -11.86 71.15 38.12
CA ALA A 729 -13.20 71.33 37.57
C ALA A 729 -13.28 72.40 36.48
N SER A 730 -12.38 73.41 36.53
CA SER A 730 -12.29 74.44 35.49
C SER A 730 -11.57 73.98 34.22
N LEU A 731 -10.82 72.88 34.27
CA LEU A 731 -10.12 72.30 33.13
C LEU A 731 -11.02 71.28 32.43
N VAL A 732 -11.73 71.72 31.39
CA VAL A 732 -12.72 70.89 30.70
C VAL A 732 -12.11 70.22 29.47
N GLY A 733 -12.40 68.94 29.26
CA GLY A 733 -11.93 68.20 28.08
C GLY A 733 -10.42 67.97 28.09
N ASP A 734 -9.73 68.38 27.02
CA ASP A 734 -8.30 68.08 26.82
C ASP A 734 -7.36 69.19 27.34
N GLU A 735 -7.90 70.27 27.90
CA GLU A 735 -7.15 71.43 28.38
C GLU A 735 -6.12 71.07 29.46
N TRP A 736 -6.44 70.09 30.31
CA TRP A 736 -5.52 69.62 31.35
C TRP A 736 -4.29 68.91 30.76
N ARG A 737 -4.39 68.27 29.58
CA ARG A 737 -3.22 67.65 28.91
C ARG A 737 -2.28 68.72 28.39
N TRP A 738 -2.83 69.80 27.85
CA TRP A 738 -2.04 70.95 27.42
C TRP A 738 -1.34 71.62 28.61
N LEU A 739 -2.07 71.85 29.70
CA LEU A 739 -1.50 72.37 30.94
C LEU A 739 -0.40 71.45 31.48
N ALA A 740 -0.60 70.12 31.48
CA ALA A 740 0.40 69.16 31.92
C ALA A 740 1.71 69.25 31.12
N SER A 741 1.60 69.45 29.80
CA SER A 741 2.76 69.65 28.93
C SER A 741 3.48 70.97 29.25
N CYS A 742 2.75 72.06 29.45
CA CYS A 742 3.32 73.35 29.87
C CYS A 742 3.99 73.28 31.25
N LEU A 743 3.46 72.46 32.16
CA LEU A 743 4.02 72.19 33.49
C LEU A 743 5.20 71.19 33.47
N GLY A 744 5.65 70.76 32.28
CA GLY A 744 6.82 69.90 32.10
C GLY A 744 6.58 68.41 32.43
N MET A 745 5.33 67.95 32.38
CA MET A 745 5.02 66.53 32.51
C MET A 745 5.25 65.80 31.18
N THR A 746 5.87 64.63 31.24
CA THR A 746 6.15 63.80 30.05
C THR A 746 4.86 63.16 29.52
N ASN A 747 4.73 63.01 28.20
CA ASN A 747 3.56 62.37 27.56
C ASN A 747 3.21 60.99 28.15
N ILE A 748 4.22 60.15 28.42
CA ILE A 748 4.03 58.83 29.07
C ILE A 748 3.30 58.95 30.42
N ARG A 749 3.56 60.03 31.17
CA ARG A 749 2.96 60.27 32.48
C ARG A 749 1.55 60.83 32.35
N ILE A 750 1.30 61.64 31.32
CA ILE A 750 -0.03 62.17 31.00
C ILE A 750 -0.95 60.99 30.62
N GLU A 751 -0.50 60.10 29.73
CA GLU A 751 -1.22 58.89 29.34
C GLU A 751 -1.47 57.95 30.52
N ALA A 752 -0.47 57.76 31.39
CA ALA A 752 -0.63 56.93 32.58
C ALA A 752 -1.67 57.50 33.58
N ILE A 753 -1.73 58.83 33.75
CA ILE A 753 -2.71 59.46 34.63
C ILE A 753 -4.12 59.36 34.05
N GLU A 754 -4.25 59.50 32.74
CA GLU A 754 -5.53 59.34 32.06
C GLU A 754 -6.07 57.91 32.15
N HIS A 755 -5.20 56.92 31.92
CA HIS A 755 -5.56 55.51 32.01
C HIS A 755 -5.95 55.11 33.43
N ASP A 756 -5.24 55.60 34.46
CA ASP A 756 -5.46 55.19 35.84
C ASP A 756 -6.62 55.92 36.54
N TYR A 757 -6.96 57.14 36.12
CA TYR A 757 -7.88 58.00 36.87
C TYR A 757 -9.04 58.59 36.07
N HIS A 758 -9.08 58.39 34.75
CA HIS A 758 -10.17 58.78 33.85
C HIS A 758 -10.71 60.21 34.14
N ASN A 759 -11.91 60.32 34.70
CA ASN A 759 -12.59 61.60 34.96
C ASN A 759 -11.87 62.47 36.02
N ASP A 760 -11.08 61.87 36.90
CA ASP A 760 -10.31 62.59 37.93
C ASP A 760 -8.87 62.93 37.45
N ALA A 761 -8.52 62.61 36.20
CA ALA A 761 -7.20 62.85 35.63
C ALA A 761 -6.69 64.31 35.78
N PRO A 762 -7.52 65.36 35.59
CA PRO A 762 -7.07 66.75 35.80
C PRO A 762 -6.61 67.02 37.25
N TYR A 763 -7.31 66.47 38.24
CA TYR A 763 -6.95 66.63 39.66
C TYR A 763 -5.66 65.90 39.99
N TYR A 764 -5.49 64.67 39.51
CA TYR A 764 -4.27 63.89 39.75
C TYR A 764 -3.06 64.43 38.99
N MET A 765 -3.26 65.07 37.84
CA MET A 765 -2.23 65.81 37.13
C MET A 765 -1.69 66.96 38.00
N LEU A 766 -2.58 67.81 38.54
CA LEU A 766 -2.20 68.93 39.43
C LEU A 766 -1.50 68.42 40.70
N LEU A 767 -1.99 67.32 41.29
CA LEU A 767 -1.37 66.69 42.44
C LEU A 767 0.04 66.16 42.13
N THR A 768 0.21 65.56 40.96
CA THR A 768 1.50 65.01 40.51
C THR A 768 2.50 66.13 40.24
N TRP A 769 2.06 67.23 39.64
CA TRP A 769 2.88 68.43 39.46
C TRP A 769 3.28 69.01 40.82
N PHE A 770 2.33 69.25 41.73
CA PHE A 770 2.60 69.86 43.03
C PHE A 770 3.62 69.07 43.87
N LYS A 771 3.54 67.73 43.83
CA LYS A 771 4.51 66.84 44.48
C LYS A 771 5.90 66.88 43.86
N ARG A 772 6.01 67.22 42.58
CA ARG A 772 7.28 67.28 41.84
C ARG A 772 7.99 68.61 42.01
N VAL A 773 7.25 69.72 42.18
CA VAL A 773 7.86 71.05 42.33
C VAL A 773 8.52 71.18 43.72
N PRO A 774 9.80 71.59 43.80
CA PRO A 774 10.51 71.81 45.06
C PRO A 774 9.73 72.73 46.00
N ARG A 775 9.79 72.48 47.32
CA ARG A 775 9.09 73.31 48.32
C ARG A 775 9.55 74.78 48.34
N SER A 776 10.75 75.05 47.84
CA SER A 776 11.35 76.40 47.78
C SER A 776 10.97 77.20 46.53
N SER A 777 10.25 76.61 45.58
CA SER A 777 9.79 77.33 44.39
C SER A 777 8.54 78.15 44.72
N ASP A 778 8.41 79.34 44.15
CA ASP A 778 7.15 80.09 44.23
C ASP A 778 6.10 79.34 43.41
N LYS A 779 5.00 78.97 44.07
CA LYS A 779 3.91 78.14 43.52
C LYS A 779 2.61 78.96 43.36
N LEU A 780 2.66 80.25 43.68
CA LEU A 780 1.54 81.19 43.55
C LEU A 780 1.49 81.86 42.17
#